data_AF-A0A2V0P037-F1
#
_entry.id   AF-A0A2V0P037-F1
#
_cell.length_a   1.000
_cell.length_b   1.000
_cell.length_c   1.000
_cell.angle_alpha   90.00
_cell.angle_beta   90.00
_cell.angle_gamma   90.00
#
_symmetry.space_group_name_H-M   'P 1'
#
loop_
_entity.id
_entity.type
_entity.pdbx_description
1 polymer ?
#
loop_
_entity_poly.entity_id
_entity_poly.type
_entity_poly.pdbx_seq_one_letter_code
_entity_poly.pdbx_strand_id
1 'polypeptide(L)'
;MAAGAPTAATAAAVASGGAADALALWWARSDLRIADNEALTAAARYRCLLPLACLDPADLQPRRSGGAGVPVMAPPRCRLLLDALAALQADLEAAGSCLAWRAEAPPSALPSALRALAPSLRAAGVSRAALLFTHAADATDRAARAEAAAAAAFEAAARELGFEPEVRGFWGATLHHPDDLPYAAFSQGAKQQKQQQQRAQRRPEALEEQQQQQDGQGGGRSCAAAGPSTAAQSGLDPRRFAALPRTMTDFRRALSAAAPPPRPPLPRPAAMPPPPPGCRGGGGGGDGGGLPAEWLAPPPREPLELYEAAGPRALAALQRLADLTACPQLARPGGAPHAACAFLFRGGEAAGAERLRRFVRGDGGGAAPALRGFAEARMLAAGVDSSAKLSPFLSLGCVSPRQVVAEVRALQAEAAAQREWQQQQQQEGGVSGSAADPAAPAPAAAAVGRTAAQPGDAAAAAVAVAAAAAPSVREQNAALGAAEQRRGKKDKRRTGGGGDGGASDEPGAWLAMHLEIRDFFIFTALKAGDALVTTGTAAFQQQGGGGGGQAQSSGGSGSGSGSGGGGGAGGAWRDDADAFARWASGRTGFPFVDASMRELAATGWMSNRSRQNAASFLAKELCLDWRLGAELFESLLLDSDPGPNWGNWSYNAGAGNDPRNRKFKTVTQGERYDAEAALAAAWLPELSALPPALRHRPWEATPEQAAAAGLVLGVTYPAPMVDPSGQIGEGPKPQPGRG
;
A
#
# COMPACT_ATOMS: atom_id res chain seq x y z
N MET A 1 9.16 -14.56 35.44
CA MET A 1 8.67 -15.92 35.13
C MET A 1 8.44 -15.97 33.64
N ALA A 2 9.40 -16.51 32.90
CA ALA A 2 9.44 -16.49 31.44
C ALA A 2 8.41 -17.50 30.89
N ALA A 3 7.41 -17.02 30.16
CA ALA A 3 6.62 -17.87 29.28
C ALA A 3 7.48 -18.16 28.05
N GLY A 4 8.08 -19.34 28.00
CA GLY A 4 8.86 -19.80 26.85
C GLY A 4 7.98 -19.95 25.61
N ALA A 5 8.51 -19.56 24.46
CA ALA A 5 7.90 -19.83 23.17
C ALA A 5 7.72 -21.35 22.98
N PRO A 6 6.59 -21.81 22.41
CA PRO A 6 6.41 -23.24 22.15
C PRO A 6 7.46 -23.72 21.13
N THR A 7 8.08 -24.85 21.42
CA THR A 7 9.02 -25.51 20.51
C THR A 7 8.25 -26.27 19.42
N ALA A 8 8.93 -26.70 18.35
CA ALA A 8 8.33 -27.51 17.28
C ALA A 8 7.63 -28.80 17.78
N ALA A 9 8.00 -29.29 18.97
CA ALA A 9 7.34 -30.42 19.63
C ALA A 9 5.99 -30.03 20.27
N THR A 10 5.81 -28.78 20.71
CA THR A 10 4.53 -28.26 21.22
C THR A 10 3.53 -28.01 20.09
N ALA A 11 4.02 -27.72 18.86
CA ALA A 11 3.18 -27.68 17.66
C ALA A 11 2.63 -29.07 17.27
N ALA A 12 3.38 -30.14 17.54
CA ALA A 12 2.95 -31.51 17.34
C ALA A 12 2.00 -32.02 18.45
N ALA A 13 2.12 -31.53 19.69
CA ALA A 13 1.26 -31.95 20.80
C ALA A 13 -0.15 -31.32 20.78
N VAL A 14 -0.35 -30.22 20.06
CA VAL A 14 -1.68 -29.62 19.80
C VAL A 14 -2.37 -30.28 18.57
N ALA A 15 -1.69 -31.22 17.91
CA ALA A 15 -2.13 -31.81 16.64
C ALA A 15 -2.94 -33.13 16.76
N SER A 16 -3.25 -33.64 17.96
CA SER A 16 -3.74 -35.03 18.10
C SER A 16 -5.19 -35.23 18.58
N GLY A 17 -6.05 -34.20 18.62
CA GLY A 17 -7.46 -34.45 18.91
C GLY A 17 -8.39 -33.29 18.55
N GLY A 18 -9.23 -33.46 17.51
CA GLY A 18 -10.46 -32.68 17.37
C GLY A 18 -10.83 -32.13 15.98
N ALA A 19 -10.05 -32.31 14.91
CA ALA A 19 -10.30 -31.62 13.64
C ALA A 19 -10.90 -32.47 12.49
N ALA A 20 -11.09 -33.78 12.70
CA ALA A 20 -11.58 -34.71 11.68
C ALA A 20 -13.10 -34.61 11.39
N ASP A 21 -13.85 -33.88 12.22
CA ASP A 21 -15.31 -33.68 12.18
C ASP A 21 -15.68 -32.19 12.09
N ALA A 22 -14.77 -31.35 11.60
CA ALA A 22 -14.93 -29.89 11.59
C ALA A 22 -14.93 -29.30 10.17
N LEU A 23 -15.83 -28.36 9.90
CA LEU A 23 -15.77 -27.45 8.76
C LEU A 23 -14.78 -26.32 9.05
N ALA A 24 -13.93 -25.97 8.09
CA ALA A 24 -13.28 -24.65 8.03
C ALA A 24 -13.96 -23.77 6.99
N LEU A 25 -14.33 -22.55 7.37
CA LEU A 25 -14.72 -21.48 6.47
C LEU A 25 -13.57 -20.46 6.46
N TRP A 26 -12.86 -20.35 5.35
CA TRP A 26 -11.84 -19.31 5.17
C TRP A 26 -12.47 -18.08 4.54
N TRP A 27 -12.56 -16.99 5.32
CA TRP A 27 -12.99 -15.71 4.81
C TRP A 27 -11.81 -15.01 4.12
N ALA A 28 -11.80 -15.09 2.79
CA ALA A 28 -10.80 -14.46 1.93
C ALA A 28 -11.04 -12.95 1.84
N ARG A 29 -9.97 -12.17 2.02
CA ARG A 29 -9.99 -10.70 2.10
C ARG A 29 -8.86 -10.08 1.28
N SER A 30 -7.85 -9.52 1.96
CA SER A 30 -6.61 -8.97 1.37
C SER A 30 -5.49 -10.00 1.44
N ASP A 31 -5.84 -11.27 1.27
CA ASP A 31 -4.97 -12.45 1.29
C ASP A 31 -5.31 -13.39 0.12
N LEU A 32 -5.60 -12.82 -1.05
CA LEU A 32 -6.08 -13.53 -2.25
C LEU A 32 -4.97 -14.35 -2.94
N ARG A 33 -4.42 -15.32 -2.21
CA ARG A 33 -3.37 -16.26 -2.61
C ARG A 33 -3.48 -17.55 -1.80
N ILE A 34 -2.97 -18.63 -2.39
CA ILE A 34 -2.83 -19.93 -1.74
C ILE A 34 -1.46 -20.05 -1.07
N ALA A 35 -0.39 -19.60 -1.72
CA ALA A 35 0.94 -19.64 -1.13
C ALA A 35 1.09 -18.64 0.03
N ASP A 36 1.94 -18.97 1.00
CA ASP A 36 2.20 -18.11 2.16
C ASP A 36 0.93 -17.63 2.90
N ASN A 37 -0.07 -18.52 3.01
CA ASN A 37 -1.34 -18.27 3.67
C ASN A 37 -1.48 -19.16 4.91
N GLU A 38 -1.39 -18.53 6.09
CA GLU A 38 -1.47 -19.21 7.39
C GLU A 38 -2.87 -19.75 7.68
N ALA A 39 -3.93 -19.06 7.23
CA ALA A 39 -5.29 -19.53 7.39
C ALA A 39 -5.53 -20.81 6.59
N LEU A 40 -5.06 -20.86 5.35
CA LEU A 40 -5.15 -22.06 4.51
C LEU A 40 -4.24 -23.20 4.99
N THR A 41 -3.05 -22.88 5.49
CA THR A 41 -2.17 -23.88 6.13
C THR A 41 -2.84 -24.49 7.36
N ALA A 42 -3.49 -23.65 8.18
CA ALA A 42 -4.28 -24.10 9.32
C ALA A 42 -5.53 -24.88 8.90
N ALA A 43 -6.11 -24.61 7.73
CA ALA A 43 -7.26 -25.31 7.20
C ALA A 43 -6.97 -26.79 6.90
N ALA A 44 -5.71 -27.17 6.65
CA ALA A 44 -5.32 -28.54 6.29
C ALA A 44 -5.72 -29.62 7.32
N ARG A 45 -5.96 -29.24 8.58
CA ARG A 45 -6.39 -30.17 9.64
C ARG A 45 -7.90 -30.46 9.64
N TYR A 46 -8.70 -29.67 8.93
CA TYR A 46 -10.16 -29.74 8.95
C TYR A 46 -10.69 -30.75 7.92
N ARG A 47 -11.89 -31.28 8.16
CA ARG A 47 -12.54 -32.28 7.29
C ARG A 47 -12.84 -31.74 5.90
N CYS A 48 -13.34 -30.51 5.84
CA CYS A 48 -13.70 -29.82 4.61
C CYS A 48 -13.46 -28.32 4.75
N LEU A 49 -13.26 -27.64 3.63
CA LEU A 49 -12.94 -26.23 3.57
C LEU A 49 -13.87 -25.51 2.59
N LEU A 50 -14.52 -24.44 3.05
CA LEU A 50 -15.18 -23.47 2.19
C LEU A 50 -14.39 -22.15 2.17
N PRO A 51 -13.64 -21.85 1.09
CA PRO A 51 -13.20 -20.49 0.79
C PRO A 51 -14.41 -19.61 0.47
N LEU A 52 -14.53 -18.46 1.13
CA LEU A 52 -15.60 -17.49 0.92
C LEU A 52 -15.03 -16.06 0.82
N ALA A 53 -15.25 -15.40 -0.31
CA ALA A 53 -14.96 -13.98 -0.49
C ALA A 53 -16.23 -13.13 -0.35
N CYS A 54 -16.10 -11.95 0.24
CA CYS A 54 -17.20 -10.99 0.42
C CYS A 54 -16.79 -9.63 -0.11
N LEU A 55 -17.62 -9.01 -0.96
CA LEU A 55 -17.49 -7.60 -1.33
C LEU A 55 -18.58 -6.83 -0.60
N ASP A 56 -18.19 -6.06 0.42
CA ASP A 56 -19.12 -5.26 1.20
C ASP A 56 -19.65 -4.09 0.34
N PRO A 57 -20.97 -3.99 0.08
CA PRO A 57 -21.54 -2.89 -0.69
C PRO A 57 -21.21 -1.51 -0.12
N ALA A 58 -20.85 -1.40 1.17
CA ALA A 58 -20.39 -0.16 1.78
C ALA A 58 -19.10 0.39 1.15
N ASP A 59 -18.27 -0.45 0.52
CA ASP A 59 -17.06 -0.01 -0.20
C ASP A 59 -17.37 0.66 -1.55
N LEU A 60 -18.60 0.54 -2.04
CA LEU A 60 -19.10 1.24 -3.24
C LEU A 60 -19.85 2.52 -2.89
N GLN A 61 -20.06 2.77 -1.60
CA GLN A 61 -20.74 3.97 -1.11
C GLN A 61 -19.74 5.11 -0.89
N PRO A 62 -20.20 6.37 -0.90
CA PRO A 62 -19.35 7.48 -0.52
C PRO A 62 -18.98 7.41 0.96
N ARG A 63 -17.71 7.69 1.25
CA ARG A 63 -17.22 7.78 2.64
C ARG A 63 -18.01 8.85 3.39
N ARG A 64 -18.32 8.58 4.67
CA ARG A 64 -19.06 9.52 5.53
C ARG A 64 -18.19 10.65 6.09
N SER A 65 -16.88 10.42 6.18
CA SER A 65 -15.87 11.41 6.59
C SER A 65 -15.29 12.14 5.36
N GLY A 66 -14.52 13.21 5.59
CA GLY A 66 -13.62 13.91 4.64
C GLY A 66 -14.21 14.70 3.47
N GLY A 67 -15.47 14.48 3.08
CA GLY A 67 -16.24 15.43 2.27
C GLY A 67 -15.98 15.40 0.76
N ALA A 68 -15.12 14.50 0.25
CA ALA A 68 -14.91 14.38 -1.19
C ALA A 68 -16.17 13.86 -1.92
N GLY A 69 -16.97 13.01 -1.24
CA GLY A 69 -18.24 12.48 -1.75
C GLY A 69 -18.10 11.43 -2.86
N VAL A 70 -16.90 10.88 -3.05
CA VAL A 70 -16.58 9.83 -4.02
C VAL A 70 -16.70 8.44 -3.36
N PRO A 71 -16.92 7.34 -4.12
CA PRO A 71 -17.01 6.01 -3.54
C PRO A 71 -15.68 5.59 -2.93
N VAL A 72 -15.69 4.74 -1.89
CA VAL A 72 -14.46 4.23 -1.24
C VAL A 72 -13.59 3.43 -2.21
N MET A 73 -14.22 2.70 -3.14
CA MET A 73 -13.55 1.95 -4.20
C MET A 73 -14.08 2.45 -5.54
N ALA A 74 -13.20 2.82 -6.47
CA ALA A 74 -13.54 3.16 -7.85
C ALA A 74 -13.48 1.94 -8.78
N PRO A 75 -14.11 1.98 -9.98
CA PRO A 75 -14.17 0.83 -10.88
C PRO A 75 -12.83 0.19 -11.27
N PRO A 76 -11.72 0.93 -11.50
CA PRO A 76 -10.42 0.30 -11.78
C PRO A 76 -9.98 -0.65 -10.66
N ARG A 77 -10.20 -0.26 -9.40
CA ARG A 77 -9.86 -1.10 -8.23
C ARG A 77 -10.85 -2.26 -8.08
N CYS A 78 -12.15 -2.03 -8.32
CA CYS A 78 -13.14 -3.12 -8.37
C CYS A 78 -12.77 -4.16 -9.43
N ARG A 79 -12.38 -3.72 -10.63
CA ARG A 79 -11.92 -4.62 -11.71
C ARG A 79 -10.76 -5.48 -11.25
N LEU A 80 -9.73 -4.85 -10.68
CA LEU A 80 -8.55 -5.58 -10.22
C LEU A 80 -8.90 -6.63 -9.14
N LEU A 81 -9.81 -6.29 -8.22
CA LEU A 81 -10.32 -7.22 -7.23
C LEU A 81 -11.08 -8.38 -7.87
N LEU A 82 -11.99 -8.10 -8.82
CA LEU A 82 -12.77 -9.13 -9.53
C LEU A 82 -11.86 -10.06 -10.33
N ASP A 83 -10.84 -9.53 -11.02
CA ASP A 83 -9.81 -10.31 -11.70
C ASP A 83 -9.04 -11.20 -10.71
N ALA A 84 -8.68 -10.68 -9.54
CA ALA A 84 -7.99 -11.44 -8.50
C ALA A 84 -8.87 -12.55 -7.90
N LEU A 85 -10.17 -12.30 -7.72
CA LEU A 85 -11.14 -13.31 -7.26
C LEU A 85 -11.36 -14.40 -8.31
N ALA A 86 -11.49 -14.04 -9.58
CA ALA A 86 -11.59 -15.01 -10.67
C ALA A 86 -10.32 -15.87 -10.78
N ALA A 87 -9.15 -15.27 -10.64
CA ALA A 87 -7.89 -15.99 -10.61
C ALA A 87 -7.79 -16.94 -9.40
N LEU A 88 -8.16 -16.46 -8.20
CA LEU A 88 -8.17 -17.28 -6.98
C LEU A 88 -9.15 -18.45 -7.10
N GLN A 89 -10.32 -18.23 -7.69
CA GLN A 89 -11.28 -19.29 -7.97
C GLN A 89 -10.67 -20.38 -8.84
N ALA A 90 -10.05 -20.01 -9.96
CA ALA A 90 -9.39 -20.95 -10.86
C ALA A 90 -8.23 -21.70 -10.15
N ASP A 91 -7.44 -21.01 -9.33
CA ASP A 91 -6.35 -21.59 -8.57
C ASP A 91 -6.83 -22.60 -7.50
N LEU A 92 -7.98 -22.33 -6.87
CA LEU A 92 -8.62 -23.21 -5.89
C LEU A 92 -9.26 -24.43 -6.56
N GLU A 93 -9.92 -24.24 -7.71
CA GLU A 93 -10.50 -25.33 -8.51
C GLU A 93 -9.40 -26.28 -9.02
N ALA A 94 -8.28 -25.73 -9.50
CA ALA A 94 -7.11 -26.53 -9.87
C ALA A 94 -6.52 -27.31 -8.68
N ALA A 95 -6.71 -26.82 -7.46
CA ALA A 95 -6.33 -27.50 -6.22
C ALA A 95 -7.43 -28.44 -5.66
N GLY A 96 -8.52 -28.69 -6.40
CA GLY A 96 -9.61 -29.59 -6.01
C GLY A 96 -10.60 -29.02 -4.99
N SER A 97 -10.56 -27.70 -4.76
CA SER A 97 -11.45 -26.93 -3.89
C SER A 97 -12.48 -26.14 -4.72
N CYS A 98 -13.10 -25.12 -4.12
CA CYS A 98 -14.00 -24.16 -4.77
C CYS A 98 -13.82 -22.77 -4.13
N LEU A 99 -14.34 -21.73 -4.76
CA LEU A 99 -14.50 -20.41 -4.14
C LEU A 99 -15.98 -20.04 -4.15
N ALA A 100 -16.54 -19.80 -2.96
CA ALA A 100 -17.79 -19.08 -2.86
C ALA A 100 -17.51 -17.57 -2.82
N TRP A 101 -18.35 -16.75 -3.44
CA TRP A 101 -18.24 -15.30 -3.29
C TRP A 101 -19.62 -14.64 -3.30
N ARG A 102 -19.77 -13.50 -2.62
CA ARG A 102 -20.99 -12.66 -2.65
C ARG A 102 -20.67 -11.17 -2.53
N ALA A 103 -21.48 -10.33 -3.17
CA ALA A 103 -21.52 -8.88 -2.97
C ALA A 103 -22.39 -8.53 -1.74
N GLU A 104 -22.01 -9.06 -0.59
CA GLU A 104 -22.70 -8.86 0.69
C GLU A 104 -21.67 -8.62 1.80
N ALA A 105 -22.12 -7.94 2.87
CA ALA A 105 -21.26 -7.75 4.04
C ALA A 105 -21.00 -9.11 4.75
N PRO A 106 -19.78 -9.34 5.28
CA PRO A 106 -19.42 -10.61 5.93
C PRO A 106 -20.37 -11.05 7.06
N PRO A 107 -20.89 -10.16 7.94
CA PRO A 107 -21.87 -10.53 8.96
C PRO A 107 -23.20 -11.08 8.41
N SER A 108 -23.48 -10.90 7.13
CA SER A 108 -24.65 -11.46 6.43
C SER A 108 -24.29 -12.71 5.64
N ALA A 109 -23.19 -12.67 4.88
CA ALA A 109 -22.76 -13.77 4.02
C ALA A 109 -22.32 -15.01 4.81
N LEU A 110 -21.56 -14.84 5.90
CA LEU A 110 -21.00 -15.95 6.68
C LEU A 110 -22.10 -16.82 7.34
N PRO A 111 -23.09 -16.24 8.06
CA PRO A 111 -24.23 -17.02 8.56
C PRO A 111 -25.03 -17.71 7.46
N SER A 112 -25.24 -17.02 6.33
CA SER A 112 -26.05 -17.54 5.22
C SER A 112 -25.40 -18.76 4.57
N ALA A 113 -24.08 -18.73 4.36
CA ALA A 113 -23.32 -19.88 3.88
C ALA A 113 -23.43 -21.07 4.85
N LEU A 114 -23.27 -20.83 6.15
CA LEU A 114 -23.33 -21.88 7.16
C LEU A 114 -24.74 -22.51 7.24
N ARG A 115 -25.80 -21.69 7.18
CA ARG A 115 -27.20 -22.18 7.15
C ARG A 115 -27.46 -23.05 5.92
N ALA A 116 -27.01 -22.62 4.75
CA ALA A 116 -27.18 -23.36 3.49
C ALA A 116 -26.50 -24.74 3.52
N LEU A 117 -25.34 -24.84 4.19
CA LEU A 117 -24.57 -26.08 4.30
C LEU A 117 -24.96 -26.96 5.49
N ALA A 118 -25.68 -26.43 6.48
CA ALA A 118 -25.94 -27.15 7.73
C ALA A 118 -26.53 -28.56 7.56
N PRO A 119 -27.52 -28.81 6.67
CA PRO A 119 -28.08 -30.15 6.49
C PRO A 119 -27.05 -31.16 5.98
N SER A 120 -26.25 -30.77 4.97
CA SER A 120 -25.25 -31.65 4.34
C SER A 120 -24.04 -31.90 5.25
N LEU A 121 -23.65 -30.88 6.03
CA LEU A 121 -22.60 -31.00 7.05
C LEU A 121 -22.99 -31.98 8.15
N ARG A 122 -24.22 -31.90 8.66
CA ARG A 122 -24.73 -32.85 9.68
C ARG A 122 -24.79 -34.27 9.15
N ALA A 123 -25.27 -34.46 7.92
CA ALA A 123 -25.28 -35.78 7.27
C ALA A 123 -23.86 -36.35 7.12
N ALA A 124 -22.85 -35.49 6.93
CA ALA A 124 -21.45 -35.87 6.84
C ALA A 124 -20.72 -36.00 8.19
N GLY A 125 -21.45 -35.93 9.32
CA GLY A 125 -20.91 -36.08 10.67
C GLY A 125 -20.10 -34.89 11.17
N VAL A 126 -20.28 -33.69 10.60
CA VAL A 126 -19.60 -32.47 11.06
C VAL A 126 -20.31 -31.94 12.30
N SER A 127 -19.56 -31.73 13.39
CA SER A 127 -20.09 -31.21 14.66
C SER A 127 -19.52 -29.84 15.05
N ARG A 128 -18.46 -29.39 14.37
CA ARG A 128 -17.73 -28.16 14.67
C ARG A 128 -17.62 -27.28 13.42
N ALA A 129 -17.65 -25.97 13.59
CA ALA A 129 -17.49 -25.01 12.50
C ALA A 129 -16.47 -23.93 12.88
N ALA A 130 -15.40 -23.80 12.10
CA ALA A 130 -14.33 -22.84 12.32
C ALA A 130 -14.36 -21.71 11.28
N LEU A 131 -14.29 -20.46 11.73
CA LEU A 131 -14.02 -19.30 10.90
C LEU A 131 -12.53 -18.97 10.94
N LEU A 132 -11.88 -19.03 9.79
CA LEU A 132 -10.47 -18.69 9.59
C LEU A 132 -10.36 -17.42 8.76
N PHE A 133 -9.53 -16.46 9.18
CA PHE A 133 -9.33 -15.23 8.40
C PHE A 133 -7.98 -14.59 8.70
N THR A 134 -7.46 -13.80 7.77
CA THR A 134 -6.36 -12.87 8.06
C THR A 134 -6.92 -11.54 8.55
N HIS A 135 -6.33 -11.02 9.63
CA HIS A 135 -6.62 -9.67 10.11
C HIS A 135 -6.33 -8.63 9.02
N ALA A 136 -7.16 -7.59 8.97
CA ALA A 136 -6.94 -6.45 8.11
C ALA A 136 -5.61 -5.78 8.45
N ALA A 137 -4.87 -5.42 7.41
CA ALA A 137 -3.70 -4.56 7.54
C ALA A 137 -4.10 -3.09 7.78
N ASP A 138 -5.40 -2.81 7.78
CA ASP A 138 -5.94 -1.48 7.97
C ASP A 138 -6.52 -1.35 9.37
N ALA A 139 -6.10 -0.29 10.03
CA ALA A 139 -6.37 -0.03 11.43
C ALA A 139 -7.49 0.98 11.63
N THR A 140 -8.38 1.08 10.65
CA THR A 140 -9.60 1.81 10.93
C THR A 140 -10.38 0.97 11.92
N ASP A 141 -11.01 1.59 12.92
CA ASP A 141 -11.90 0.85 13.82
C ASP A 141 -13.03 0.22 12.99
N ARG A 142 -13.29 0.70 11.76
CA ARG A 142 -14.17 0.05 10.78
C ARG A 142 -13.75 -1.39 10.50
N ALA A 143 -12.50 -1.67 10.15
CA ALA A 143 -12.06 -3.03 9.83
C ALA A 143 -12.10 -3.95 11.06
N ALA A 144 -11.65 -3.46 12.22
CA ALA A 144 -11.73 -4.20 13.47
C ALA A 144 -13.19 -4.49 13.88
N ARG A 145 -14.11 -3.52 13.74
CA ARG A 145 -15.55 -3.70 13.96
C ARG A 145 -16.15 -4.69 12.97
N ALA A 146 -15.74 -4.66 11.70
CA ALA A 146 -16.20 -5.60 10.68
C ALA A 146 -15.77 -7.03 11.01
N GLU A 147 -14.52 -7.24 11.43
CA GLU A 147 -14.03 -8.54 11.90
C GLU A 147 -14.79 -9.04 13.13
N ALA A 148 -14.97 -8.18 14.14
CA ALA A 148 -15.70 -8.54 15.36
C ALA A 148 -17.17 -8.87 15.05
N ALA A 149 -17.82 -8.09 14.19
CA ALA A 149 -19.20 -8.34 13.76
C ALA A 149 -19.32 -9.64 12.95
N ALA A 150 -18.37 -9.92 12.06
CA ALA A 150 -18.33 -11.14 11.27
C ALA A 150 -18.15 -12.38 12.16
N ALA A 151 -17.21 -12.33 13.11
CA ALA A 151 -16.99 -13.38 14.08
C ALA A 151 -18.23 -13.61 14.95
N ALA A 152 -18.81 -12.56 15.53
CA ALA A 152 -19.99 -12.67 16.37
C ALA A 152 -21.20 -13.24 15.61
N ALA A 153 -21.44 -12.80 14.37
CA ALA A 153 -22.51 -13.31 13.53
C ALA A 153 -22.30 -14.79 13.16
N PHE A 154 -21.07 -15.18 12.81
CA PHE A 154 -20.73 -16.58 12.53
C PHE A 154 -20.94 -17.47 13.76
N GLU A 155 -20.43 -17.07 14.93
CA GLU A 155 -20.58 -17.86 16.15
C GLU A 155 -22.05 -18.00 16.56
N ALA A 156 -22.83 -16.92 16.46
CA ALA A 156 -24.27 -16.97 16.75
C ALA A 156 -24.97 -17.98 15.83
N ALA A 157 -24.70 -17.93 14.52
CA ALA A 157 -25.26 -18.87 13.56
C ALA A 157 -24.79 -20.32 13.80
N ALA A 158 -23.52 -20.54 14.14
CA ALA A 158 -23.00 -21.86 14.46
C ALA A 158 -23.72 -22.47 15.68
N ARG A 159 -23.88 -21.70 16.78
CA ARG A 159 -24.60 -22.15 17.97
C ARG A 159 -26.08 -22.40 17.69
N GLU A 160 -26.74 -21.51 16.93
CA GLU A 160 -28.13 -21.67 16.47
C GLU A 160 -28.32 -22.99 15.71
N LEU A 161 -27.33 -23.35 14.89
CA LEU A 161 -27.33 -24.58 14.08
C LEU A 161 -26.74 -25.80 14.81
N GLY A 162 -26.38 -25.68 16.09
CA GLY A 162 -25.85 -26.79 16.90
C GLY A 162 -24.42 -27.22 16.57
N PHE A 163 -23.63 -26.37 15.92
CA PHE A 163 -22.20 -26.57 15.74
C PHE A 163 -21.40 -25.91 16.88
N GLU A 164 -20.31 -26.55 17.32
CA GLU A 164 -19.33 -25.90 18.20
C GLU A 164 -18.53 -24.87 17.37
N PRO A 165 -18.61 -23.56 17.69
CA PRO A 165 -17.88 -22.55 16.94
C PRO A 165 -16.40 -22.47 17.34
N GLU A 166 -15.55 -22.23 16.36
CA GLU A 166 -14.15 -21.82 16.54
C GLU A 166 -13.89 -20.58 15.68
N VAL A 167 -13.18 -19.57 16.21
CA VAL A 167 -12.78 -18.39 15.43
C VAL A 167 -11.28 -18.21 15.56
N ARG A 168 -10.58 -18.13 14.42
CA ARG A 168 -9.12 -17.99 14.37
C ARG A 168 -8.69 -16.92 13.37
N GLY A 169 -8.11 -15.86 13.90
CA GLY A 169 -7.42 -14.83 13.12
C GLY A 169 -5.94 -15.12 12.96
N PHE A 170 -5.40 -14.79 11.80
CA PHE A 170 -3.97 -14.90 11.46
C PHE A 170 -3.43 -13.55 11.00
N TRP A 171 -2.11 -13.37 11.04
CA TRP A 171 -1.47 -12.17 10.52
C TRP A 171 -0.51 -12.51 9.37
N GLY A 172 -0.80 -11.98 8.19
CA GLY A 172 0.01 -12.23 6.99
C GLY A 172 0.26 -10.99 6.12
N ALA A 173 -0.04 -9.80 6.65
CA ALA A 173 -0.04 -8.56 5.87
C ALA A 173 1.31 -7.86 5.77
N THR A 174 2.22 -8.05 6.74
CA THR A 174 3.48 -7.30 6.87
C THR A 174 4.70 -8.20 6.71
N LEU A 175 5.86 -7.60 6.39
CA LEU A 175 7.13 -8.32 6.31
C LEU A 175 7.56 -8.82 7.69
N HIS A 176 7.50 -7.95 8.69
CA HIS A 176 7.74 -8.31 10.09
C HIS A 176 6.43 -8.68 10.76
N HIS A 177 6.37 -9.86 11.38
CA HIS A 177 5.20 -10.24 12.16
C HIS A 177 5.07 -9.33 13.40
N PRO A 178 3.86 -8.88 13.80
CA PRO A 178 3.66 -8.01 14.95
C PRO A 178 4.25 -8.56 16.25
N ASP A 179 4.23 -9.87 16.43
CA ASP A 179 4.79 -10.55 17.62
C ASP A 179 6.32 -10.60 17.62
N ASP A 180 6.96 -10.43 16.45
CA ASP A 180 8.41 -10.45 16.29
C ASP A 180 9.01 -9.03 16.37
N LEU A 181 8.18 -8.00 16.59
CA LEU A 181 8.65 -6.63 16.72
C LEU A 181 9.40 -6.41 18.05
N PRO A 182 10.52 -5.66 18.05
CA PRO A 182 11.34 -5.45 19.23
C PRO A 182 10.77 -4.35 20.16
N TYR A 183 9.58 -4.57 20.73
CA TYR A 183 8.87 -3.60 21.58
C TYR A 183 9.71 -3.09 22.77
N ALA A 184 10.58 -3.94 23.32
CA ALA A 184 11.51 -3.55 24.37
C ALA A 184 12.50 -2.47 23.88
N ALA A 185 13.08 -2.64 22.69
CA ALA A 185 13.97 -1.65 22.08
C ALA A 185 13.22 -0.36 21.73
N PHE A 186 11.99 -0.47 21.21
CA PHE A 186 11.16 0.71 20.94
C PHE A 186 10.88 1.54 22.21
N SER A 187 10.56 0.86 23.31
CA SER A 187 10.29 1.49 24.61
C SER A 187 11.51 2.20 25.21
N GLN A 188 12.71 1.64 25.02
CA GLN A 188 13.96 2.26 25.47
C GLN A 188 14.27 3.54 24.69
N GLY A 189 14.09 3.51 23.36
CA GLY A 189 14.23 4.70 22.51
C GLY A 189 13.25 5.81 22.91
N ALA A 190 12.00 5.48 23.22
CA ALA A 190 10.99 6.44 23.68
C ALA A 190 11.38 7.11 25.01
N LYS A 191 11.97 6.36 25.96
CA LYS A 191 12.46 6.91 27.24
C LYS A 191 13.63 7.87 27.04
N GLN A 192 14.60 7.52 26.18
CA GLN A 192 15.73 8.38 25.86
C GLN A 192 15.28 9.67 25.15
N GLN A 193 14.35 9.58 24.20
CA GLN A 193 13.77 10.75 23.53
C GLN A 193 13.03 11.68 24.50
N LYS A 194 12.23 11.13 25.42
CA LYS A 194 11.53 11.92 26.45
C LYS A 194 12.52 12.65 27.36
N GLN A 195 13.60 11.99 27.78
CA GLN A 195 14.65 12.62 28.58
C GLN A 195 15.40 13.70 27.78
N GLN A 196 15.66 13.48 26.49
CA GLN A 196 16.31 14.46 25.62
C GLN A 196 15.42 15.68 25.35
N GLN A 197 14.11 15.48 25.13
CA GLN A 197 13.12 16.55 25.00
C GLN A 197 13.01 17.34 26.31
N GLN A 198 12.95 16.69 27.46
CA GLN A 198 12.94 17.37 28.76
C GLN A 198 14.22 18.19 28.99
N ARG A 199 15.38 17.69 28.55
CA ARG A 199 16.65 18.45 28.60
C ARG A 199 16.69 19.61 27.60
N ALA A 200 16.09 19.46 26.43
CA ALA A 200 16.01 20.51 25.41
C ALA A 200 14.99 21.61 25.76
N GLN A 201 13.87 21.23 26.39
CA GLN A 201 12.85 22.14 26.91
C GLN A 201 13.33 22.91 28.14
N ARG A 202 14.24 22.34 28.95
CA ARG A 202 14.93 23.06 30.04
C ARG A 202 16.01 24.04 29.55
N ARG A 203 16.24 24.15 28.23
CA ARG A 203 17.34 24.93 27.65
C ARG A 203 17.00 26.38 27.22
N PRO A 204 15.74 26.82 27.10
CA PRO A 204 15.42 28.25 26.98
C PRO A 204 15.15 28.94 28.32
N GLU A 205 14.93 28.20 29.42
CA GLU A 205 14.54 28.78 30.73
C GLU A 205 15.72 28.93 31.71
N ALA A 206 16.93 28.53 31.31
CA ALA A 206 18.12 28.65 32.16
C ALA A 206 18.74 30.06 32.21
N LEU A 207 18.03 31.10 31.75
CA LEU A 207 18.47 32.50 31.86
C LEU A 207 17.55 33.41 32.69
N GLU A 208 16.40 32.95 33.22
CA GLU A 208 15.50 33.83 33.97
C GLU A 208 14.89 33.27 35.27
N GLU A 209 15.30 32.10 35.75
CA GLU A 209 14.81 31.57 37.04
C GLU A 209 15.93 31.39 38.08
N GLN A 210 16.60 32.51 38.38
CA GLN A 210 17.38 32.67 39.61
C GLN A 210 16.78 33.75 40.52
N GLN A 211 15.46 33.78 40.65
CA GLN A 211 14.79 34.43 41.78
C GLN A 211 13.36 33.89 41.88
N GLN A 212 12.97 33.48 43.10
CA GLN A 212 11.61 33.08 43.52
C GLN A 212 11.28 31.58 43.39
N GLN A 213 11.58 30.84 44.47
CA GLN A 213 10.63 29.90 45.07
C GLN A 213 11.06 29.59 46.51
N GLN A 214 10.38 30.22 47.46
CA GLN A 214 10.12 29.66 48.79
C GLN A 214 8.61 29.50 48.93
N ASP A 215 8.25 28.38 49.54
CA ASP A 215 6.96 28.00 50.15
C ASP A 215 5.82 27.47 49.27
N GLY A 216 5.36 26.26 49.65
CA GLY A 216 4.03 25.74 49.33
C GLY A 216 3.94 24.24 49.07
N GLN A 217 3.84 23.43 50.13
CA GLN A 217 3.44 22.01 50.06
C GLN A 217 1.94 21.85 49.75
N GLY A 218 1.56 20.77 49.04
CA GLY A 218 0.17 20.26 49.10
C GLY A 218 -0.24 19.23 48.04
N GLY A 219 -0.33 17.95 48.44
CA GLY A 219 -1.51 17.11 48.21
C GLY A 219 -1.64 16.26 46.93
N GLY A 220 -1.88 14.95 47.14
CA GLY A 220 -2.91 14.20 46.38
C GLY A 220 -2.44 13.12 45.40
N ARG A 221 -2.23 11.89 45.89
CA ARG A 221 -2.27 10.66 45.07
C ARG A 221 -3.73 10.29 44.78
N SER A 222 -4.07 10.06 43.52
CA SER A 222 -5.31 9.37 43.13
C SER A 222 -4.95 8.22 42.17
N CYS A 223 -5.27 7.01 42.62
CA CYS A 223 -5.22 5.78 41.85
C CYS A 223 -6.63 5.54 41.31
N ALA A 224 -6.84 5.67 39.99
CA ALA A 224 -8.08 5.24 39.36
C ALA A 224 -7.83 3.92 38.63
N ALA A 225 -8.37 2.84 39.20
CA ALA A 225 -8.45 1.53 38.57
C ALA A 225 -9.46 1.59 37.42
N ALA A 226 -8.99 1.36 36.19
CA ALA A 226 -9.86 1.06 35.06
C ALA A 226 -10.19 -0.44 35.08
N GLY A 227 -11.48 -0.76 35.19
CA GLY A 227 -11.99 -2.13 35.20
C GLY A 227 -11.67 -2.89 33.90
N PRO A 228 -11.68 -4.23 33.94
CA PRO A 228 -11.31 -5.05 32.79
C PRO A 228 -12.40 -4.99 31.72
N SER A 229 -12.11 -4.30 30.62
CA SER A 229 -12.89 -4.42 29.38
C SER A 229 -12.64 -5.80 28.77
N THR A 230 -13.73 -6.50 28.46
CA THR A 230 -13.83 -7.84 27.87
C THR A 230 -13.32 -7.87 26.42
N ALA A 231 -12.00 -7.73 26.24
CA ALA A 231 -11.30 -7.89 24.97
C ALA A 231 -10.28 -9.04 25.08
N ALA A 232 -10.79 -10.27 25.19
CA ALA A 232 -9.98 -11.46 25.08
C ALA A 232 -10.67 -12.40 24.08
N GLN A 233 -10.32 -12.24 22.79
CA GLN A 233 -10.40 -13.25 21.70
C GLN A 233 -10.15 -12.66 20.28
N SER A 234 -9.62 -11.44 20.14
CA SER A 234 -8.96 -10.97 18.91
C SER A 234 -7.44 -10.94 19.13
N GLY A 235 -6.68 -11.76 18.40
CA GLY A 235 -5.28 -12.10 18.71
C GLY A 235 -4.23 -10.98 18.67
N LEU A 236 -4.59 -9.71 18.45
CA LEU A 236 -3.66 -8.59 18.35
C LEU A 236 -4.12 -7.45 19.27
N ASP A 237 -3.49 -7.29 20.43
CA ASP A 237 -3.79 -6.19 21.37
C ASP A 237 -3.26 -4.84 20.81
N PRO A 238 -4.12 -3.87 20.44
CA PRO A 238 -3.67 -2.60 19.87
C PRO A 238 -2.73 -1.81 20.80
N ARG A 239 -2.84 -2.01 22.12
CA ARG A 239 -2.02 -1.32 23.13
C ARG A 239 -0.54 -1.61 22.98
N ARG A 240 -0.16 -2.75 22.38
CA ARG A 240 1.27 -3.07 22.15
C ARG A 240 1.93 -2.11 21.16
N PHE A 241 1.16 -1.56 20.22
CA PHE A 241 1.65 -0.58 19.24
C PHE A 241 1.92 0.79 19.87
N ALA A 242 1.49 1.05 21.11
CA ALA A 242 1.80 2.29 21.81
C ALA A 242 3.31 2.55 21.89
N ALA A 243 4.12 1.49 22.03
CA ALA A 243 5.57 1.58 22.09
C ALA A 243 6.25 1.95 20.76
N LEU A 244 5.55 1.88 19.61
CA LEU A 244 6.16 2.13 18.30
C LEU A 244 6.85 3.51 18.23
N PRO A 245 8.06 3.58 17.64
CA PRO A 245 8.76 4.84 17.43
C PRO A 245 7.95 5.81 16.56
N ARG A 246 8.19 7.11 16.76
CA ARG A 246 7.48 8.16 16.01
C ARG A 246 7.97 8.36 14.59
N THR A 247 9.23 7.99 14.33
CA THR A 247 9.88 8.20 13.04
C THR A 247 10.28 6.86 12.41
N MET A 248 10.26 6.83 11.09
CA MET A 248 10.73 5.66 10.33
C MET A 248 12.20 5.33 10.62
N THR A 249 13.03 6.36 10.78
CA THR A 249 14.47 6.19 11.08
C THR A 249 14.68 5.44 12.39
N ASP A 250 13.94 5.80 13.44
CA ASP A 250 14.03 5.14 14.74
C ASP A 250 13.46 3.71 14.69
N PHE A 251 12.34 3.52 13.97
CA PHE A 251 11.74 2.21 13.73
C PHE A 251 12.74 1.25 13.08
N ARG A 252 13.36 1.65 11.95
CA ARG A 252 14.36 0.83 11.25
C ARG A 252 15.60 0.57 12.08
N ARG A 253 16.08 1.57 12.82
CA ARG A 253 17.25 1.40 13.69
C ARG A 253 16.99 0.32 14.74
N ALA A 254 15.81 0.34 15.36
CA ALA A 254 15.42 -0.66 16.33
C ALA A 254 15.18 -2.05 15.69
N LEU A 255 14.58 -2.11 14.50
CA LEU A 255 14.46 -3.36 13.74
C LEU A 255 15.84 -3.97 13.45
N SER A 256 16.75 -3.18 12.88
CA SER A 256 18.09 -3.64 12.52
C SER A 256 18.92 -4.10 13.73
N ALA A 257 18.69 -3.50 14.90
CA ALA A 257 19.43 -3.80 16.12
C ALA A 257 18.91 -5.03 16.87
N ALA A 258 17.60 -5.32 16.78
CA ALA A 258 16.96 -6.23 17.74
C ALA A 258 15.84 -7.13 17.17
N ALA A 259 15.38 -6.91 15.93
CA ALA A 259 14.36 -7.77 15.34
C ALA A 259 14.98 -9.07 14.80
N PRO A 260 14.32 -10.23 14.98
CA PRO A 260 14.69 -11.44 14.24
C PRO A 260 14.49 -11.21 12.73
N PRO A 261 15.15 -12.01 11.87
CA PRO A 261 14.89 -11.96 10.44
C PRO A 261 13.42 -12.24 10.15
N PRO A 262 12.83 -11.63 9.09
CA PRO A 262 11.49 -11.95 8.65
C PRO A 262 11.28 -13.46 8.50
N ARG A 263 10.12 -13.94 8.99
CA ARG A 263 9.72 -15.35 8.88
C ARG A 263 9.75 -15.78 7.40
N PRO A 264 10.24 -16.99 7.08
CA PRO A 264 10.18 -17.50 5.71
C PRO A 264 8.72 -17.64 5.26
N PRO A 265 8.42 -17.47 3.96
CA PRO A 265 7.09 -17.70 3.44
C PRO A 265 6.70 -19.18 3.57
N LEU A 266 5.43 -19.47 3.88
CA LEU A 266 4.91 -20.83 3.90
C LEU A 266 4.77 -21.38 2.47
N PRO A 267 5.07 -22.67 2.25
CA PRO A 267 4.86 -23.29 0.95
C PRO A 267 3.37 -23.35 0.61
N ARG A 268 3.06 -23.48 -0.69
CA ARG A 268 1.70 -23.83 -1.14
C ARG A 268 1.31 -25.18 -0.52
N PRO A 269 0.14 -25.32 0.12
CA PRO A 269 -0.31 -26.60 0.65
C PRO A 269 -0.32 -27.67 -0.46
N ALA A 270 0.20 -28.87 -0.16
CA ALA A 270 0.28 -29.95 -1.14
C ALA A 270 -1.10 -30.49 -1.56
N ALA A 271 -2.07 -30.41 -0.66
CA ALA A 271 -3.47 -30.70 -0.93
C ALA A 271 -4.34 -29.79 -0.06
N MET A 272 -5.48 -29.37 -0.60
CA MET A 272 -6.50 -28.64 0.15
C MET A 272 -7.53 -29.64 0.73
N PRO A 273 -8.14 -29.35 1.89
CA PRO A 273 -9.32 -30.10 2.30
C PRO A 273 -10.39 -30.05 1.20
N PRO A 274 -11.16 -31.13 0.99
CA PRO A 274 -12.22 -31.12 -0.02
C PRO A 274 -13.28 -30.06 0.31
N PRO A 275 -14.01 -29.55 -0.69
CA PRO A 275 -15.12 -28.65 -0.44
C PRO A 275 -16.24 -29.38 0.34
N PRO A 276 -17.10 -28.65 1.06
CA PRO A 276 -18.22 -29.25 1.78
C PRO A 276 -19.14 -30.04 0.84
N PRO A 277 -19.82 -31.08 1.35
CA PRO A 277 -20.86 -31.77 0.58
C PRO A 277 -21.93 -30.77 0.11
N GLY A 278 -22.31 -30.86 -1.18
CA GLY A 278 -23.20 -29.90 -1.82
C GLY A 278 -22.52 -28.72 -2.53
N CYS A 279 -21.18 -28.67 -2.55
CA CYS A 279 -20.41 -27.63 -3.25
C CYS A 279 -19.70 -28.12 -4.54
N ARG A 280 -19.91 -29.38 -4.98
CA ARG A 280 -19.33 -29.90 -6.23
C ARG A 280 -20.38 -29.97 -7.34
N GLY A 281 -20.06 -29.38 -8.49
CA GLY A 281 -20.92 -29.39 -9.68
C GLY A 281 -21.08 -30.80 -10.23
N GLY A 282 -22.30 -31.32 -10.19
CA GLY A 282 -22.68 -32.58 -10.84
C GLY A 282 -23.77 -33.34 -10.09
N GLY A 283 -25.03 -33.12 -10.49
CA GLY A 283 -26.15 -34.01 -10.14
C GLY A 283 -27.15 -33.38 -9.16
N GLY A 284 -28.41 -33.37 -9.60
CA GLY A 284 -29.55 -32.77 -8.91
C GLY A 284 -29.74 -33.23 -7.46
N GLY A 285 -30.35 -32.33 -6.70
CA GLY A 285 -30.66 -32.53 -5.30
C GLY A 285 -31.46 -33.80 -5.01
N GLY A 286 -31.00 -34.53 -4.01
CA GLY A 286 -31.82 -35.47 -3.25
C GLY A 286 -31.81 -35.19 -1.74
N ASP A 287 -30.91 -34.33 -1.28
CA ASP A 287 -30.44 -34.30 0.10
C ASP A 287 -30.31 -32.87 0.67
N GLY A 288 -31.30 -32.02 0.37
CA GLY A 288 -31.77 -30.91 1.24
C GLY A 288 -30.78 -29.83 1.75
N GLY A 289 -29.49 -29.83 1.36
CA GLY A 289 -28.48 -28.87 1.81
C GLY A 289 -27.34 -28.71 0.80
N GLY A 290 -26.85 -27.48 0.64
CA GLY A 290 -25.85 -27.11 -0.35
C GLY A 290 -25.84 -25.59 -0.61
N LEU A 291 -24.73 -25.07 -1.13
CA LEU A 291 -24.68 -23.66 -1.53
C LEU A 291 -25.47 -23.45 -2.83
N PRO A 292 -26.23 -22.34 -2.93
CA PRO A 292 -26.86 -21.97 -4.19
C PRO A 292 -25.83 -21.78 -5.31
N ALA A 293 -26.20 -22.09 -6.56
CA ALA A 293 -25.28 -22.11 -7.70
C ALA A 293 -24.62 -20.74 -7.96
N GLU A 294 -25.34 -19.64 -7.67
CA GLU A 294 -24.84 -18.27 -7.83
C GLU A 294 -23.68 -17.93 -6.88
N TRP A 295 -23.50 -18.66 -5.79
CA TRP A 295 -22.34 -18.46 -4.89
C TRP A 295 -21.05 -18.97 -5.50
N LEU A 296 -21.14 -19.99 -6.35
CA LEU A 296 -19.99 -20.65 -7.00
C LEU A 296 -19.78 -20.15 -8.44
N ALA A 297 -20.68 -19.31 -8.95
CA ALA A 297 -20.53 -18.69 -10.25
C ALA A 297 -19.34 -17.71 -10.24
N PRO A 298 -18.60 -17.58 -11.37
CA PRO A 298 -17.52 -16.61 -11.47
C PRO A 298 -17.97 -15.19 -11.12
N PRO A 299 -17.08 -14.38 -10.50
CA PRO A 299 -17.39 -12.98 -10.26
C PRO A 299 -17.67 -12.24 -11.57
N PRO A 300 -18.54 -11.19 -11.55
CA PRO A 300 -18.86 -10.43 -12.75
C PRO A 300 -17.59 -9.81 -13.30
N ARG A 301 -17.55 -9.66 -14.63
CA ARG A 301 -16.47 -8.93 -15.26
C ARG A 301 -16.66 -7.43 -14.99
N GLU A 302 -17.81 -6.88 -15.33
CA GLU A 302 -18.02 -5.43 -15.27
C GLU A 302 -18.32 -4.90 -13.86
N PRO A 303 -17.52 -3.95 -13.33
CA PRO A 303 -17.80 -3.37 -12.01
C PRO A 303 -19.14 -2.63 -11.92
N LEU A 304 -19.67 -2.13 -13.03
CA LEU A 304 -20.90 -1.32 -13.05
C LEU A 304 -22.09 -2.09 -12.45
N GLU A 305 -22.18 -3.39 -12.71
CA GLU A 305 -23.22 -4.28 -12.17
C GLU A 305 -23.24 -4.24 -10.63
N LEU A 306 -22.07 -4.11 -9.99
CA LEU A 306 -21.97 -4.00 -8.53
C LEU A 306 -22.50 -2.67 -8.01
N TYR A 307 -22.27 -1.57 -8.72
CA TYR A 307 -22.81 -0.26 -8.32
C TYR A 307 -24.32 -0.19 -8.51
N GLU A 308 -24.84 -0.78 -9.59
CA GLU A 308 -26.28 -0.90 -9.82
C GLU A 308 -26.95 -1.69 -8.69
N ALA A 309 -26.34 -2.83 -8.30
CA ALA A 309 -26.80 -3.62 -7.16
C ALA A 309 -26.66 -2.88 -5.81
N ALA A 310 -25.62 -2.06 -5.63
CA ALA A 310 -25.42 -1.23 -4.43
C ALA A 310 -26.37 -0.01 -4.35
N GLY A 311 -27.10 0.28 -5.42
CA GLY A 311 -28.21 1.22 -5.46
C GLY A 311 -27.84 2.67 -5.78
N PRO A 312 -28.84 3.59 -5.80
CA PRO A 312 -28.71 4.93 -6.36
C PRO A 312 -27.62 5.80 -5.72
N ARG A 313 -27.34 5.61 -4.43
CA ARG A 313 -26.32 6.37 -3.72
C ARG A 313 -24.90 6.03 -4.20
N ALA A 314 -24.64 4.76 -4.52
CA ALA A 314 -23.37 4.32 -5.07
C ALA A 314 -23.17 4.90 -6.48
N LEU A 315 -24.21 4.83 -7.32
CA LEU A 315 -24.20 5.42 -8.67
C LEU A 315 -23.98 6.94 -8.65
N ALA A 316 -24.61 7.66 -7.71
CA ALA A 316 -24.40 9.11 -7.56
C ALA A 316 -22.95 9.46 -7.15
N ALA A 317 -22.37 8.69 -6.24
CA ALA A 317 -20.96 8.87 -5.87
C ALA A 317 -20.02 8.57 -7.05
N LEU A 318 -20.34 7.55 -7.84
CA LEU A 318 -19.60 7.19 -9.03
C LEU A 318 -19.63 8.32 -10.09
N GLN A 319 -20.81 8.88 -10.36
CA GLN A 319 -20.96 10.02 -11.26
C GLN A 319 -20.14 11.22 -10.77
N ARG A 320 -20.20 11.53 -9.47
CA ARG A 320 -19.42 12.61 -8.87
C ARG A 320 -17.91 12.40 -9.04
N LEU A 321 -17.42 11.18 -8.91
CA LEU A 321 -16.01 10.87 -9.14
C LEU A 321 -15.60 11.14 -10.59
N ALA A 322 -16.43 10.73 -11.55
CA ALA A 322 -16.19 10.97 -12.98
C ALA A 322 -16.15 12.48 -13.30
N ASP A 323 -17.10 13.25 -12.75
CA ASP A 323 -17.16 14.70 -12.94
C ASP A 323 -15.94 15.40 -12.31
N LEU A 324 -15.59 15.03 -11.08
CA LEU A 324 -14.49 15.63 -10.32
C LEU A 324 -13.12 15.40 -10.98
N THR A 325 -12.93 14.22 -11.59
CA THR A 325 -11.68 13.86 -12.27
C THR A 325 -11.67 14.20 -13.76
N ALA A 326 -12.78 14.68 -14.32
CA ALA A 326 -12.99 14.82 -15.75
C ALA A 326 -12.71 13.50 -16.54
N CYS A 327 -13.00 12.35 -15.92
CA CYS A 327 -12.78 11.02 -16.49
C CYS A 327 -14.11 10.26 -16.62
N PRO A 328 -14.84 10.41 -17.72
CA PRO A 328 -16.16 9.78 -17.90
C PRO A 328 -16.09 8.24 -17.90
N GLN A 329 -14.92 7.68 -18.22
CA GLN A 329 -14.67 6.23 -18.19
C GLN A 329 -14.86 5.63 -16.79
N LEU A 330 -14.77 6.44 -15.74
CA LEU A 330 -15.04 5.99 -14.37
C LEU A 330 -16.54 5.77 -14.14
N ALA A 331 -17.44 6.54 -14.74
CA ALA A 331 -18.88 6.31 -14.62
C ALA A 331 -19.41 5.25 -15.60
N ARG A 332 -18.70 5.06 -16.71
CA ARG A 332 -19.03 4.07 -17.75
C ARG A 332 -17.79 3.25 -18.07
N PRO A 333 -17.40 2.32 -17.17
CA PRO A 333 -16.23 1.49 -17.38
C PRO A 333 -16.41 0.68 -18.67
N GLY A 334 -15.46 0.81 -19.59
CA GLY A 334 -15.46 0.17 -20.90
C GLY A 334 -14.39 0.75 -21.81
N GLY A 335 -13.93 -0.04 -22.78
CA GLY A 335 -12.91 0.37 -23.76
C GLY A 335 -11.49 -0.10 -23.43
N ALA A 336 -10.57 0.14 -24.36
CA ALA A 336 -9.18 -0.23 -24.20
C ALA A 336 -8.49 0.66 -23.15
N PRO A 337 -7.49 0.13 -22.42
CA PRO A 337 -6.67 0.95 -21.52
C PRO A 337 -6.07 2.16 -22.25
N HIS A 338 -5.86 3.25 -21.51
CA HIS A 338 -5.23 4.44 -22.06
C HIS A 338 -3.85 4.10 -22.64
N ALA A 339 -3.54 4.60 -23.84
CA ALA A 339 -2.30 4.24 -24.55
C ALA A 339 -1.01 4.62 -23.78
N ALA A 340 -1.07 5.66 -22.96
CA ALA A 340 0.04 6.08 -22.09
C ALA A 340 0.19 5.23 -20.80
N CYS A 341 -0.66 4.23 -20.58
CA CYS A 341 -0.59 3.39 -19.38
C CYS A 341 0.74 2.62 -19.36
N ALA A 342 1.58 2.90 -18.36
CA ALA A 342 2.89 2.28 -18.24
C ALA A 342 2.80 0.79 -17.85
N PHE A 343 1.76 0.36 -17.14
CA PHE A 343 1.62 -1.02 -16.71
C PHE A 343 0.16 -1.40 -16.55
N LEU A 344 -0.26 -2.45 -17.26
CA LEU A 344 -1.61 -3.01 -17.14
C LEU A 344 -1.62 -4.05 -16.02
N PHE A 345 -2.25 -3.69 -14.91
CA PHE A 345 -2.45 -4.59 -13.80
C PHE A 345 -3.53 -5.62 -14.13
N ARG A 346 -3.21 -6.90 -13.92
CA ARG A 346 -4.17 -8.01 -13.88
C ARG A 346 -4.14 -8.61 -12.48
N GLY A 347 -5.30 -8.82 -11.88
CA GLY A 347 -5.38 -9.39 -10.53
C GLY A 347 -4.93 -10.86 -10.49
N GLY A 348 -4.56 -11.35 -9.31
CA GLY A 348 -4.29 -12.77 -9.06
C GLY A 348 -2.85 -13.11 -8.67
N GLU A 349 -2.70 -14.25 -7.99
CA GLU A 349 -1.42 -14.76 -7.47
C GLU A 349 -0.40 -14.99 -8.59
N ALA A 350 -0.81 -15.64 -9.67
CA ALA A 350 0.07 -15.94 -10.81
C ALA A 350 0.63 -14.67 -11.49
N ALA A 351 -0.22 -13.67 -11.74
CA ALA A 351 0.18 -12.40 -12.34
C ALA A 351 1.15 -11.62 -11.43
N GLY A 352 0.90 -11.64 -10.12
CA GLY A 352 1.80 -11.04 -9.13
C GLY A 352 3.16 -11.73 -9.06
N ALA A 353 3.17 -13.07 -9.07
CA ALA A 353 4.39 -13.87 -9.09
C ALA A 353 5.20 -13.68 -10.38
N GLU A 354 4.54 -13.58 -11.53
CA GLU A 354 5.18 -13.23 -12.81
C GLU A 354 5.84 -11.85 -12.73
N ARG A 355 5.13 -10.83 -12.26
CA ARG A 355 5.71 -9.48 -12.12
C ARG A 355 6.89 -9.46 -11.16
N LEU A 356 6.78 -10.16 -10.02
CA LEU A 356 7.86 -10.28 -9.04
C LEU A 356 9.12 -10.88 -9.68
N ARG A 357 8.99 -12.03 -10.34
CA ARG A 357 10.09 -12.71 -11.04
C ARG A 357 10.70 -11.87 -12.14
N ARG A 358 9.87 -11.24 -12.99
CA ARG A 358 10.35 -10.33 -14.03
C ARG A 358 11.19 -9.20 -13.46
N PHE A 359 10.75 -8.58 -12.36
CA PHE A 359 11.46 -7.45 -11.77
C PHE A 359 12.75 -7.89 -11.06
N VAL A 360 12.71 -8.97 -10.29
CA VAL A 360 13.83 -9.45 -9.47
C VAL A 360 14.87 -10.20 -10.30
N ARG A 361 14.42 -11.11 -11.18
CA ARG A 361 15.26 -12.04 -11.96
C ARG A 361 15.42 -11.67 -13.43
N GLY A 362 14.56 -10.82 -13.98
CA GLY A 362 14.55 -10.52 -15.41
C GLY A 362 13.79 -11.55 -16.25
N ASP A 363 13.06 -12.47 -15.61
CA ASP A 363 12.31 -13.54 -16.28
C ASP A 363 11.38 -13.00 -17.37
N GLY A 364 11.35 -13.70 -18.52
CA GLY A 364 10.53 -13.31 -19.68
C GLY A 364 10.99 -12.03 -20.39
N GLY A 365 12.21 -11.54 -20.13
CA GLY A 365 12.82 -10.43 -20.86
C GLY A 365 14.25 -10.75 -21.29
N GLY A 366 14.65 -10.31 -22.49
CA GLY A 366 16.04 -10.42 -22.96
C GLY A 366 17.02 -9.42 -22.30
N ALA A 367 16.61 -8.79 -21.19
CA ALA A 367 17.35 -7.71 -20.53
C ALA A 367 17.73 -8.09 -19.09
N ALA A 368 18.74 -7.41 -18.55
CA ALA A 368 19.18 -7.61 -17.16
C ALA A 368 18.05 -7.29 -16.15
N PRO A 369 18.05 -7.92 -14.95
CA PRO A 369 17.02 -7.69 -13.95
C PRO A 369 16.93 -6.22 -13.53
N ALA A 370 15.71 -5.67 -13.54
CA ALA A 370 15.45 -4.27 -13.17
C ALA A 370 15.84 -3.95 -11.73
N LEU A 371 15.82 -4.94 -10.83
CA LEU A 371 16.27 -4.81 -9.43
C LEU A 371 17.66 -4.18 -9.29
N ARG A 372 18.58 -4.46 -10.23
CA ARG A 372 19.98 -3.96 -10.16
C ARG A 372 20.08 -2.43 -10.25
N GLY A 373 19.13 -1.77 -10.92
CA GLY A 373 19.08 -0.30 -11.05
C GLY A 373 17.97 0.35 -10.21
N PHE A 374 17.35 -0.40 -9.29
CA PHE A 374 16.17 0.08 -8.56
C PHE A 374 16.48 1.29 -7.67
N ALA A 375 17.68 1.36 -7.09
CA ALA A 375 18.07 2.46 -6.22
C ALA A 375 17.94 3.81 -6.94
N GLU A 376 18.40 3.94 -8.17
CA GLU A 376 18.32 5.18 -8.94
C GLU A 376 16.93 5.34 -9.58
N ALA A 377 16.43 4.27 -10.21
CA ALA A 377 15.23 4.31 -11.04
C ALA A 377 13.95 4.58 -10.23
N ARG A 378 13.89 4.20 -8.94
CA ARG A 378 12.71 4.36 -8.06
C ARG A 378 12.23 5.80 -7.90
N MET A 379 13.05 6.79 -8.27
CA MET A 379 12.70 8.20 -8.17
C MET A 379 12.06 8.77 -9.42
N LEU A 380 12.15 8.06 -10.55
CA LEU A 380 11.56 8.45 -11.82
C LEU A 380 10.03 8.47 -11.73
N ALA A 381 9.43 9.43 -12.42
CA ALA A 381 7.97 9.55 -12.48
C ALA A 381 7.35 8.66 -13.57
N ALA A 382 8.12 8.28 -14.59
CA ALA A 382 7.68 7.47 -15.72
C ALA A 382 8.44 6.14 -15.82
N GLY A 383 7.93 5.21 -16.65
CA GLY A 383 8.57 3.95 -16.98
C GLY A 383 8.04 2.73 -16.24
N VAL A 384 7.95 1.60 -16.95
CA VAL A 384 7.42 0.34 -16.41
C VAL A 384 8.32 -0.21 -15.31
N ASP A 385 9.62 -0.24 -15.57
CA ASP A 385 10.63 -0.81 -14.68
C ASP A 385 11.37 0.24 -13.84
N SER A 386 10.84 1.47 -13.77
CA SER A 386 11.27 2.46 -12.77
C SER A 386 10.99 2.00 -11.34
N SER A 387 10.07 1.05 -11.15
CA SER A 387 9.78 0.44 -9.84
C SER A 387 9.23 -0.97 -9.99
N ALA A 388 9.12 -1.69 -8.87
CA ALA A 388 8.66 -3.07 -8.86
C ALA A 388 7.21 -3.26 -9.37
N LYS A 389 6.36 -2.22 -9.31
CA LYS A 389 4.92 -2.31 -9.62
C LYS A 389 4.22 -3.47 -8.90
N LEU A 390 4.64 -3.78 -7.66
CA LEU A 390 4.05 -4.84 -6.83
C LEU A 390 2.94 -4.35 -5.90
N SER A 391 2.72 -3.03 -5.82
CA SER A 391 1.84 -2.44 -4.80
C SER A 391 0.38 -2.91 -4.88
N PRO A 392 -0.27 -3.08 -6.05
CA PRO A 392 -1.64 -3.60 -6.08
C PRO A 392 -1.71 -5.08 -5.67
N PHE A 393 -0.72 -5.88 -6.05
CA PHE A 393 -0.62 -7.29 -5.64
C PHE A 393 -0.39 -7.46 -4.14
N LEU A 394 0.38 -6.55 -3.52
CA LEU A 394 0.58 -6.52 -2.07
C LEU A 394 -0.68 -6.06 -1.33
N SER A 395 -1.43 -5.10 -1.89
CA SER A 395 -2.68 -4.58 -1.29
C SER A 395 -3.80 -5.63 -1.29
N LEU A 396 -3.97 -6.37 -2.39
CA LEU A 396 -4.92 -7.49 -2.48
C LEU A 396 -4.40 -8.79 -1.84
N GLY A 397 -3.12 -8.83 -1.47
CA GLY A 397 -2.48 -10.01 -0.93
C GLY A 397 -2.28 -11.15 -1.92
N CYS A 398 -2.29 -10.86 -3.23
CA CYS A 398 -1.91 -11.83 -4.27
C CYS A 398 -0.42 -12.20 -4.20
N VAL A 399 0.42 -11.32 -3.63
CA VAL A 399 1.82 -11.59 -3.29
C VAL A 399 2.05 -11.11 -1.87
N SER A 400 2.71 -11.92 -1.04
CA SER A 400 3.08 -11.52 0.31
C SER A 400 4.43 -10.77 0.34
N PRO A 401 4.64 -9.85 1.30
CA PRO A 401 5.94 -9.21 1.48
C PRO A 401 7.06 -10.21 1.82
N ARG A 402 6.73 -11.34 2.48
CA ARG A 402 7.68 -12.42 2.76
C ARG A 402 8.16 -13.10 1.47
N GLN A 403 7.27 -13.32 0.50
CA GLN A 403 7.62 -13.86 -0.81
C GLN A 403 8.57 -12.94 -1.58
N VAL A 404 8.34 -11.61 -1.53
CA VAL A 404 9.23 -10.64 -2.19
C VAL A 404 10.65 -10.71 -1.64
N VAL A 405 10.82 -10.72 -0.31
CA VAL A 405 12.15 -10.80 0.32
C VAL A 405 12.79 -12.17 0.11
N ALA A 406 12.00 -13.25 0.15
CA ALA A 406 12.51 -14.59 -0.13
C ALA A 406 13.06 -14.70 -1.56
N GLU A 407 12.40 -14.08 -2.54
CA GLU A 407 12.86 -14.09 -3.93
C GLU A 407 14.17 -13.32 -4.13
N VAL A 408 14.31 -12.17 -3.47
CA VAL A 408 15.58 -11.42 -3.47
C VAL A 408 16.70 -12.26 -2.84
N ARG A 409 16.44 -12.90 -1.69
CA ARG A 409 17.41 -13.75 -1.00
C ARG A 409 17.81 -14.97 -1.84
N ALA A 410 16.86 -15.58 -2.55
CA ALA A 410 17.13 -16.69 -3.45
C ALA A 410 18.09 -16.26 -4.57
N LEU A 411 17.83 -15.12 -5.23
CA LEU A 411 18.74 -14.56 -6.24
C LEU A 411 20.13 -14.27 -5.68
N GLN A 412 20.22 -13.71 -4.47
CA GLN A 412 21.49 -13.44 -3.81
C GLN A 412 22.28 -14.72 -3.48
N ALA A 413 21.58 -15.76 -3.01
CA ALA A 413 22.16 -17.06 -2.71
C ALA A 413 22.67 -17.77 -3.97
N GLU A 414 21.89 -17.75 -5.06
CA GLU A 414 22.31 -18.26 -6.37
C GLU A 414 23.57 -17.54 -6.88
N ALA A 415 23.61 -16.20 -6.77
CA ALA A 415 24.77 -15.42 -7.16
C ALA A 415 26.01 -15.69 -6.27
N ALA A 416 25.81 -15.99 -4.99
CA ALA A 416 26.90 -16.37 -4.08
C ALA A 416 27.46 -17.75 -4.44
N ALA A 417 26.60 -18.75 -4.61
CA ALA A 417 26.98 -20.09 -5.04
C ALA A 417 27.73 -20.07 -6.38
N GLN A 418 27.32 -19.24 -7.33
CA GLN A 418 28.01 -19.09 -8.61
C GLN A 418 29.42 -18.48 -8.46
N ARG A 419 29.60 -17.50 -7.57
CA ARG A 419 30.93 -16.93 -7.27
C ARG A 419 31.85 -17.94 -6.59
N GLU A 420 31.33 -18.72 -5.64
CA GLU A 420 32.07 -19.78 -4.97
C GLU A 420 32.52 -20.86 -5.95
N TRP A 421 31.61 -21.30 -6.83
CA TRP A 421 31.94 -22.24 -7.90
C TRP A 421 33.03 -21.68 -8.84
N GLN A 422 32.92 -20.42 -9.27
CA GLN A 422 33.96 -19.78 -10.10
C GLN A 422 35.31 -19.69 -9.38
N GLN A 423 35.34 -19.42 -8.08
CA GLN A 423 36.57 -19.38 -7.29
C GLN A 423 37.20 -20.77 -7.16
N GLN A 424 36.40 -21.82 -6.95
CA GLN A 424 36.88 -23.21 -6.92
C GLN A 424 37.51 -23.60 -8.25
N GLN A 425 36.85 -23.29 -9.37
CA GLN A 425 37.41 -23.55 -10.71
C GLN A 425 38.73 -22.79 -10.97
N GLN A 426 38.87 -21.57 -10.45
CA GLN A 426 40.12 -20.81 -10.55
C GLN A 426 41.24 -21.37 -9.66
N GLN A 427 40.91 -21.95 -8.51
CA GLN A 427 41.88 -22.59 -7.61
C GLN A 427 42.32 -23.97 -8.12
N GLU A 428 41.42 -24.73 -8.75
CA GLU A 428 41.70 -26.05 -9.33
C GLU A 428 42.38 -25.94 -10.72
N GLY A 429 42.09 -24.88 -11.48
CA GLY A 429 42.69 -24.57 -12.78
C GLY A 429 44.16 -24.09 -12.75
N GLY A 430 44.81 -24.12 -11.58
CA GLY A 430 46.25 -23.87 -11.39
C GLY A 430 47.16 -25.04 -11.79
N VAL A 431 46.61 -26.17 -12.21
CA VAL A 431 47.37 -27.26 -12.84
C VAL A 431 47.10 -27.23 -14.34
N SER A 432 48.12 -26.91 -15.12
CA SER A 432 48.07 -26.86 -16.58
C SER A 432 47.54 -28.18 -17.16
N GLY A 433 46.37 -28.14 -17.79
CA GLY A 433 45.81 -29.26 -18.52
C GLY A 433 44.74 -28.79 -19.49
N SER A 434 45.14 -28.73 -20.77
CA SER A 434 44.34 -28.71 -22.00
C SER A 434 42.81 -28.56 -21.90
N ALA A 435 42.30 -27.57 -22.64
CA ALA A 435 40.90 -27.36 -22.94
C ALA A 435 40.11 -28.65 -23.20
N ALA A 436 39.06 -28.84 -22.40
CA ALA A 436 37.88 -29.62 -22.75
C ALA A 436 36.68 -28.92 -22.09
N ASP A 437 35.70 -28.52 -22.91
CA ASP A 437 34.37 -28.11 -22.46
C ASP A 437 33.73 -29.22 -21.60
N PRO A 438 33.08 -28.87 -20.48
CA PRO A 438 31.89 -29.60 -20.08
C PRO A 438 30.72 -28.65 -19.83
N ALA A 439 29.58 -29.04 -20.39
CA ALA A 439 28.28 -28.45 -20.17
C ALA A 439 28.02 -28.18 -18.67
N ALA A 440 27.57 -26.96 -18.37
CA ALA A 440 27.12 -26.56 -17.05
C ALA A 440 25.99 -27.49 -16.54
N PRO A 441 25.94 -27.84 -15.24
CA PRO A 441 24.78 -28.52 -14.70
C PRO A 441 23.62 -27.53 -14.65
N ALA A 442 22.61 -27.75 -15.49
CA ALA A 442 21.32 -27.09 -15.36
C ALA A 442 20.74 -27.43 -13.96
N PRO A 443 20.27 -26.46 -13.17
CA PRO A 443 19.53 -26.79 -11.96
C PRO A 443 18.26 -27.52 -12.37
N ALA A 444 17.96 -28.63 -11.69
CA ALA A 444 16.75 -29.40 -11.88
C ALA A 444 15.52 -28.50 -11.66
N ALA A 445 14.97 -27.98 -12.74
CA ALA A 445 13.65 -27.37 -12.76
C ALA A 445 12.66 -28.50 -12.49
N ALA A 446 12.05 -28.50 -11.30
CA ALA A 446 10.83 -29.25 -11.06
C ALA A 446 9.79 -28.77 -12.07
N ALA A 447 9.45 -29.65 -13.01
CA ALA A 447 8.47 -29.39 -14.04
C ALA A 447 7.10 -29.12 -13.40
N VAL A 448 6.73 -27.83 -13.31
CA VAL A 448 5.33 -27.43 -13.17
C VAL A 448 4.75 -27.44 -14.57
N GLY A 449 3.78 -28.31 -14.80
CA GLY A 449 3.13 -28.52 -16.08
C GLY A 449 2.60 -27.21 -16.67
N ARG A 450 3.01 -26.92 -17.90
CA ARG A 450 2.42 -25.86 -18.72
C ARG A 450 1.02 -26.31 -19.16
N THR A 451 -0.01 -25.60 -18.73
CA THR A 451 -1.32 -25.65 -19.39
C THR A 451 -1.35 -24.65 -20.54
N ALA A 452 -2.00 -25.05 -21.63
CA ALA A 452 -2.01 -24.38 -22.92
C ALA A 452 -2.58 -22.95 -22.86
N ALA A 453 -2.01 -22.08 -23.70
CA ALA A 453 -2.48 -20.72 -23.92
C ALA A 453 -3.96 -20.69 -24.31
N GLN A 454 -4.75 -19.89 -23.58
CA GLN A 454 -6.13 -19.51 -23.93
C GLN A 454 -6.10 -18.26 -24.83
N PRO A 455 -7.05 -18.08 -25.76
CA PRO A 455 -7.01 -17.01 -26.75
C PRO A 455 -7.42 -15.67 -26.12
N GLY A 456 -6.44 -14.90 -25.67
CA GLY A 456 -6.61 -13.51 -25.18
C GLY A 456 -5.39 -12.60 -25.41
N ASP A 457 -4.31 -13.12 -25.98
CA ASP A 457 -3.00 -12.45 -26.03
C ASP A 457 -2.84 -11.37 -27.12
N ALA A 458 -3.86 -11.12 -27.94
CA ALA A 458 -3.78 -10.10 -28.98
C ALA A 458 -3.75 -8.66 -28.42
N ALA A 459 -4.32 -8.41 -27.23
CA ALA A 459 -4.34 -7.08 -26.62
C ALA A 459 -3.03 -6.73 -25.87
N ALA A 460 -2.33 -7.74 -25.33
CA ALA A 460 -1.06 -7.54 -24.60
C ALA A 460 0.11 -7.29 -25.56
N ALA A 461 0.10 -7.90 -26.75
CA ALA A 461 1.12 -7.71 -27.77
C ALA A 461 1.10 -6.29 -28.38
N ALA A 462 -0.07 -5.64 -28.46
CA ALA A 462 -0.21 -4.32 -29.06
C ALA A 462 0.34 -3.17 -28.18
N VAL A 463 0.34 -3.33 -26.85
CA VAL A 463 0.84 -2.30 -25.90
C VAL A 463 2.37 -2.36 -25.75
N ALA A 464 2.98 -3.54 -25.92
CA ALA A 464 4.43 -3.70 -25.89
C ALA A 464 5.16 -2.97 -27.04
N VAL A 465 4.46 -2.71 -28.15
CA VAL A 465 5.01 -2.00 -29.32
C VAL A 465 4.95 -0.47 -29.14
N ALA A 466 4.05 0.06 -28.29
CA ALA A 466 3.93 1.50 -28.05
C ALA A 466 4.99 2.07 -27.06
N ALA A 467 5.63 1.21 -26.25
CA ALA A 467 6.69 1.62 -25.31
C ALA A 467 8.08 1.75 -25.96
N ALA A 468 8.22 1.47 -27.26
CA ALA A 468 9.51 1.43 -27.96
C ALA A 468 10.05 2.80 -28.40
N ALA A 469 9.36 3.91 -28.12
CA ALA A 469 9.75 5.25 -28.56
C ALA A 469 10.28 6.18 -27.44
N ALA A 470 10.42 5.69 -26.20
CA ALA A 470 11.05 6.44 -25.11
C ALA A 470 12.50 5.96 -24.91
N PRO A 471 13.46 6.86 -24.58
CA PRO A 471 14.82 6.46 -24.23
C PRO A 471 14.75 5.40 -23.13
N SER A 472 15.59 4.38 -23.25
CA SER A 472 15.58 3.25 -22.34
C SER A 472 15.74 3.74 -20.90
N VAL A 473 15.11 3.06 -19.93
CA VAL A 473 15.30 3.31 -18.49
C VAL A 473 16.79 3.40 -18.14
N ARG A 474 17.66 2.72 -18.91
CA ARG A 474 19.13 2.78 -18.81
C ARG A 474 19.72 4.15 -19.15
N GLU A 475 19.23 4.82 -20.21
CA GLU A 475 19.67 6.16 -20.62
C GLU A 475 19.18 7.23 -19.64
N GLN A 476 17.94 7.11 -19.16
CA GLN A 476 17.39 7.97 -18.12
C GLN A 476 18.14 7.81 -16.78
N ASN A 477 18.48 6.58 -16.40
CA ASN A 477 19.29 6.29 -15.20
C ASN A 477 20.72 6.80 -15.31
N ALA A 478 21.33 6.76 -16.51
CA ALA A 478 22.68 7.30 -16.72
C ALA A 478 22.73 8.83 -16.56
N ALA A 479 21.71 9.54 -17.08
CA ALA A 479 21.58 10.98 -16.92
C ALA A 479 21.35 11.38 -15.44
N LEU A 480 20.50 10.64 -14.71
CA LEU A 480 20.26 10.86 -13.28
C LEU A 480 21.48 10.55 -12.41
N GLY A 481 22.17 9.43 -12.66
CA GLY A 481 23.37 9.04 -11.93
C GLY A 481 24.50 10.08 -12.08
N ALA A 482 24.67 10.64 -13.28
CA ALA A 482 25.63 11.71 -13.53
C ALA A 482 25.27 13.02 -12.81
N ALA A 483 23.98 13.36 -12.72
CA ALA A 483 23.51 14.55 -12.01
C ALA A 483 23.64 14.42 -10.48
N GLU A 484 23.38 13.23 -9.93
CA GLU A 484 23.50 12.97 -8.49
C GLU A 484 24.95 12.83 -8.01
N GLN A 485 25.86 12.21 -8.79
CA GLN A 485 27.28 12.19 -8.47
C GLN A 485 27.88 13.61 -8.39
N ARG A 486 27.43 14.54 -9.24
CA ARG A 486 27.86 15.95 -9.21
C ARG A 486 27.34 16.70 -7.98
N ARG A 487 26.17 16.34 -7.44
CA ARG A 487 25.55 16.98 -6.25
C ARG A 487 25.92 16.32 -4.92
N GLY A 488 26.09 14.99 -4.87
CA GLY A 488 26.49 14.25 -3.66
C GLY A 488 27.86 14.67 -3.13
N LYS A 489 28.75 15.16 -4.00
CA LYS A 489 30.03 15.79 -3.64
C LYS A 489 29.86 17.16 -2.96
N LYS A 490 28.74 17.86 -3.21
CA LYS A 490 28.40 19.20 -2.72
C LYS A 490 27.58 19.16 -1.42
N ASP A 491 26.62 18.25 -1.31
CA ASP A 491 25.76 18.10 -0.11
C ASP A 491 26.48 17.43 1.08
N LYS A 492 27.40 16.46 0.83
CA LYS A 492 28.26 15.89 1.88
C LYS A 492 29.14 16.93 2.61
N ARG A 493 29.38 18.10 2.01
CA ARG A 493 30.17 19.19 2.62
C ARG A 493 29.33 20.20 3.42
N ARG A 494 28.00 20.18 3.31
CA ARG A 494 27.14 21.28 3.81
C ARG A 494 26.14 20.85 4.87
N THR A 495 25.72 19.59 4.91
CA THR A 495 24.89 19.04 5.98
C THR A 495 25.71 18.04 6.79
N GLY A 496 26.15 18.43 7.98
CA GLY A 496 26.68 17.49 8.97
C GLY A 496 25.73 16.30 9.11
N GLY A 497 26.29 15.09 9.06
CA GLY A 497 25.59 13.83 8.79
C GLY A 497 24.28 13.64 9.55
N GLY A 498 23.17 13.74 8.81
CA GLY A 498 21.87 13.17 9.16
C GLY A 498 21.46 12.19 8.05
N GLY A 499 22.31 11.18 7.82
CA GLY A 499 22.07 10.16 6.80
C GLY A 499 20.86 9.31 7.16
N ASP A 500 19.92 9.18 6.22
CA ASP A 500 18.93 8.11 6.23
C ASP A 500 19.70 6.79 6.46
N GLY A 501 19.37 6.04 7.52
CA GLY A 501 20.11 4.85 7.96
C GLY A 501 20.32 3.87 6.79
N GLY A 502 21.52 3.94 6.20
CA GLY A 502 21.78 3.54 4.82
C GLY A 502 21.38 2.11 4.53
N ALA A 503 20.52 1.93 3.52
CA ALA A 503 20.46 0.67 2.80
C ALA A 503 21.86 0.44 2.18
N SER A 504 22.37 -0.79 2.26
CA SER A 504 23.61 -1.20 1.59
C SER A 504 23.49 -0.99 0.07
N ASP A 505 24.62 -0.91 -0.63
CA ASP A 505 24.68 -1.00 -2.11
C ASP A 505 24.32 -2.41 -2.63
N GLU A 506 23.80 -3.28 -1.75
CA GLU A 506 23.44 -4.64 -2.05
C GLU A 506 22.13 -4.69 -2.87
N PRO A 507 22.08 -5.48 -3.96
CA PRO A 507 20.87 -5.65 -4.75
C PRO A 507 19.69 -6.05 -3.89
N GLY A 508 18.64 -5.23 -3.87
CA GLY A 508 17.40 -5.48 -3.13
C GLY A 508 17.26 -4.83 -1.76
N ALA A 509 18.32 -4.21 -1.20
CA ALA A 509 18.23 -3.51 0.09
C ALA A 509 17.20 -2.37 0.08
N TRP A 510 17.14 -1.60 -1.01
CA TRP A 510 16.12 -0.57 -1.21
C TRP A 510 14.70 -1.13 -1.31
N LEU A 511 14.53 -2.31 -1.92
CA LEU A 511 13.22 -2.95 -2.04
C LEU A 511 12.72 -3.43 -0.67
N ALA A 512 13.58 -4.07 0.12
CA ALA A 512 13.29 -4.45 1.49
C ALA A 512 12.94 -3.23 2.35
N MET A 513 13.70 -2.14 2.24
CA MET A 513 13.40 -0.89 2.94
C MET A 513 12.02 -0.33 2.57
N HIS A 514 11.61 -0.41 1.30
CA HIS A 514 10.28 0.05 0.89
C HIS A 514 9.15 -0.81 1.50
N LEU A 515 9.39 -2.12 1.70
CA LEU A 515 8.46 -2.98 2.43
C LEU A 515 8.42 -2.63 3.93
N GLU A 516 9.57 -2.31 4.55
CA GLU A 516 9.61 -1.82 5.93
C GLU A 516 8.84 -0.49 6.07
N ILE A 517 8.90 0.41 5.07
CA ILE A 517 8.12 1.66 5.07
C ILE A 517 6.62 1.34 5.07
N ARG A 518 6.20 0.35 4.27
CA ARG A 518 4.82 -0.13 4.25
C ARG A 518 4.42 -0.68 5.62
N ASP A 519 5.22 -1.55 6.22
CA ASP A 519 5.01 -2.08 7.56
C ASP A 519 4.87 -0.97 8.61
N PHE A 520 5.76 0.03 8.58
CA PHE A 520 5.71 1.17 9.50
C PHE A 520 4.39 1.93 9.41
N PHE A 521 3.89 2.19 8.21
CA PHE A 521 2.60 2.87 8.04
C PHE A 521 1.42 2.00 8.49
N ILE A 522 1.45 0.68 8.24
CA ILE A 522 0.46 -0.26 8.75
C ILE A 522 0.44 -0.25 10.28
N PHE A 523 1.60 -0.40 10.93
CA PHE A 523 1.68 -0.41 12.39
C PHE A 523 1.33 0.95 13.02
N THR A 524 1.70 2.05 12.36
CA THR A 524 1.32 3.40 12.81
C THR A 524 -0.18 3.61 12.68
N ALA A 525 -0.81 3.07 11.64
CA ALA A 525 -2.26 3.05 11.54
C ALA A 525 -2.85 2.26 12.71
N LEU A 526 -2.34 1.05 13.01
CA LEU A 526 -2.82 0.19 14.12
C LEU A 526 -2.74 0.89 15.47
N LYS A 527 -1.73 1.74 15.65
CA LYS A 527 -1.61 2.60 16.82
C LYS A 527 -2.64 3.75 16.84
N ALA A 528 -2.95 4.32 15.69
CA ALA A 528 -3.76 5.53 15.57
C ALA A 528 -5.28 5.25 15.58
N GLY A 529 -5.73 4.10 15.09
CA GLY A 529 -7.17 3.81 14.99
C GLY A 529 -7.90 4.77 14.02
N ASP A 530 -9.17 5.06 14.30
CA ASP A 530 -9.98 6.05 13.56
C ASP A 530 -9.38 7.47 13.60
N ALA A 531 -8.44 7.78 14.52
CA ALA A 531 -7.74 9.05 14.52
C ALA A 531 -6.94 9.27 13.22
N LEU A 532 -6.46 8.23 12.55
CA LEU A 532 -5.72 8.41 11.30
C LEU A 532 -6.56 9.11 10.21
N VAL A 533 -7.87 8.86 10.19
CA VAL A 533 -8.79 9.34 9.15
C VAL A 533 -9.68 10.50 9.61
N THR A 534 -9.91 10.62 10.93
CA THR A 534 -10.80 11.65 11.49
C THR A 534 -10.05 12.92 11.92
N THR A 535 -8.79 12.80 12.29
CA THR A 535 -8.09 13.89 12.96
C THR A 535 -7.61 14.95 11.98
N GLY A 536 -8.07 16.19 12.16
CA GLY A 536 -7.41 17.37 11.57
C GLY A 536 -5.99 17.53 12.14
N THR A 537 -5.16 18.34 11.48
CA THR A 537 -3.74 18.60 11.80
C THR A 537 -3.39 18.76 13.28
N ALA A 538 -4.30 19.27 14.11
CA ALA A 538 -4.04 19.57 15.51
C ALA A 538 -4.00 18.35 16.46
N ALA A 539 -4.75 17.27 16.22
CA ALA A 539 -4.94 16.24 17.25
C ALA A 539 -4.05 14.99 17.09
N PHE A 540 -3.46 14.72 15.92
CA PHE A 540 -2.47 13.63 15.78
C PHE A 540 -1.17 13.95 16.53
N GLN A 541 -0.85 15.24 16.70
CA GLN A 541 0.29 15.70 17.49
C GLN A 541 0.01 15.72 19.02
N GLN A 542 -1.24 16.00 19.43
CA GLN A 542 -1.59 16.20 20.84
C GLN A 542 -1.91 14.94 21.64
N GLN A 543 -2.30 13.82 21.01
CA GLN A 543 -2.56 12.56 21.75
C GLN A 543 -1.30 11.92 22.38
N GLY A 544 -0.15 12.58 22.33
CA GLY A 544 1.08 12.20 23.05
C GLY A 544 1.45 13.06 24.26
N GLY A 545 0.59 13.98 24.73
CA GLY A 545 0.88 14.86 25.86
C GLY A 545 -0.30 14.99 26.83
N GLY A 546 -0.18 14.42 28.03
CA GLY A 546 -1.03 14.80 29.15
C GLY A 546 -0.72 16.23 29.56
N GLY A 547 -1.77 17.05 29.69
CA GLY A 547 -1.70 18.43 30.16
C GLY A 547 -2.96 19.18 29.79
N GLY A 548 -3.96 19.19 30.68
CA GLY A 548 -5.16 19.99 30.52
C GLY A 548 -4.83 21.48 30.61
N GLY A 549 -5.29 22.24 29.63
CA GLY A 549 -5.36 23.70 29.68
C GLY A 549 -6.67 24.12 29.03
N GLN A 550 -7.60 24.63 29.83
CA GLN A 550 -8.89 25.15 29.35
C GLN A 550 -8.66 26.32 28.39
N ALA A 551 -9.35 26.28 27.25
CA ALA A 551 -9.48 27.42 26.36
C ALA A 551 -10.40 28.47 27.00
N GLN A 552 -9.88 29.67 27.26
CA GLN A 552 -10.71 30.87 27.43
C GLN A 552 -10.76 31.62 26.11
N SER A 553 -11.98 31.84 25.63
CA SER A 553 -12.32 32.67 24.49
C SER A 553 -12.23 34.16 24.85
N SER A 554 -11.50 34.95 24.06
CA SER A 554 -11.78 36.38 23.93
C SER A 554 -11.68 36.78 22.46
N GLY A 555 -12.76 37.42 21.98
CA GLY A 555 -12.92 37.86 20.60
C GLY A 555 -12.10 39.10 20.28
N GLY A 556 -11.70 39.21 19.02
CA GLY A 556 -11.09 40.41 18.44
C GLY A 556 -11.17 40.33 16.93
N SER A 557 -12.11 41.07 16.34
CA SER A 557 -12.23 41.30 14.91
C SER A 557 -11.08 42.19 14.42
N GLY A 558 -10.30 41.71 13.45
CA GLY A 558 -9.25 42.49 12.79
C GLY A 558 -9.03 42.01 11.37
N SER A 559 -9.45 42.82 10.40
CA SER A 559 -9.16 42.67 8.98
C SER A 559 -7.70 43.05 8.70
N GLY A 560 -6.92 42.13 8.13
CA GLY A 560 -5.55 42.40 7.70
C GLY A 560 -5.13 41.48 6.56
N SER A 561 -4.93 42.06 5.38
CA SER A 561 -4.29 41.41 4.23
C SER A 561 -2.81 41.19 4.53
N GLY A 562 -2.37 39.93 4.60
CA GLY A 562 -0.98 39.57 4.83
C GLY A 562 -0.59 38.30 4.07
N SER A 563 0.24 38.48 3.05
CA SER A 563 0.99 37.43 2.37
C SER A 563 2.03 36.86 3.34
N GLY A 564 1.96 35.55 3.63
CA GLY A 564 3.03 34.79 4.27
C GLY A 564 2.59 34.02 5.53
N GLY A 565 2.67 32.69 5.47
CA GLY A 565 2.54 31.84 6.65
C GLY A 565 2.06 30.44 6.30
N GLY A 566 2.97 29.46 6.31
CA GLY A 566 2.65 28.06 6.04
C GLY A 566 1.63 27.51 7.03
N GLY A 567 0.59 26.85 6.52
CA GLY A 567 -0.39 26.12 7.32
C GLY A 567 0.28 24.99 8.08
N GLY A 568 0.60 25.24 9.35
CA GLY A 568 1.10 24.25 10.30
C GLY A 568 0.81 24.74 11.71
N ALA A 569 0.03 23.96 12.45
CA ALA A 569 -0.41 24.16 13.84
C ALA A 569 -1.39 25.34 14.07
N GLY A 570 -2.68 25.11 13.82
CA GLY A 570 -3.77 25.89 14.42
C GLY A 570 -4.71 26.67 13.48
N GLY A 571 -4.39 26.81 12.19
CA GLY A 571 -5.27 27.46 11.20
C GLY A 571 -6.31 26.51 10.60
N ALA A 572 -7.50 27.05 10.27
CA ALA A 572 -8.50 26.33 9.48
C ALA A 572 -7.99 26.12 8.04
N TRP A 573 -8.26 24.94 7.46
CA TRP A 573 -7.97 24.68 6.05
C TRP A 573 -8.82 25.60 5.16
N ARG A 574 -8.28 25.96 3.99
CA ARG A 574 -9.03 26.75 3.00
C ARG A 574 -10.18 25.90 2.44
N ASP A 575 -11.39 26.44 2.49
CA ASP A 575 -12.56 25.85 1.84
C ASP A 575 -12.71 26.44 0.43
N ASP A 576 -12.26 25.68 -0.58
CA ASP A 576 -12.28 26.09 -1.97
C ASP A 576 -12.48 24.86 -2.86
N ALA A 577 -13.76 24.56 -3.11
CA ALA A 577 -14.19 23.41 -3.88
C ALA A 577 -13.74 23.47 -5.35
N ASP A 578 -13.62 24.67 -5.93
CA ASP A 578 -13.18 24.84 -7.32
C ASP A 578 -11.69 24.53 -7.47
N ALA A 579 -10.86 25.01 -6.53
CA ALA A 579 -9.45 24.64 -6.47
C ALA A 579 -9.25 23.13 -6.30
N PHE A 580 -10.07 22.48 -5.45
CA PHE A 580 -10.03 21.02 -5.31
C PHE A 580 -10.43 20.31 -6.61
N ALA A 581 -11.49 20.75 -7.28
CA ALA A 581 -11.93 20.16 -8.55
C ALA A 581 -10.88 20.33 -9.66
N ARG A 582 -10.23 21.49 -9.74
CA ARG A 582 -9.11 21.72 -10.68
C ARG A 582 -7.91 20.84 -10.37
N TRP A 583 -7.57 20.63 -9.09
CA TRP A 583 -6.52 19.68 -8.72
C TRP A 583 -6.90 18.23 -9.07
N ALA A 584 -8.10 17.80 -8.72
CA ALA A 584 -8.58 16.43 -8.94
C ALA A 584 -8.67 16.07 -10.44
N SER A 585 -9.04 17.04 -11.30
CA SER A 585 -9.12 16.87 -12.76
C SER A 585 -7.80 17.13 -13.50
N GLY A 586 -6.70 17.46 -12.81
CA GLY A 586 -5.42 17.80 -13.44
C GLY A 586 -5.51 19.04 -14.34
N ARG A 587 -6.05 20.13 -13.79
CA ARG A 587 -6.20 21.45 -14.41
C ARG A 587 -5.68 22.59 -13.53
N THR A 588 -4.61 22.33 -12.79
CA THR A 588 -3.94 23.31 -11.91
C THR A 588 -3.12 24.33 -12.69
N GLY A 589 -2.73 24.00 -13.92
CA GLY A 589 -1.77 24.77 -14.71
C GLY A 589 -0.31 24.42 -14.36
N PHE A 590 -0.08 23.39 -13.52
CA PHE A 590 1.23 22.84 -13.22
C PHE A 590 1.39 21.45 -13.86
N PRO A 591 2.13 21.34 -14.98
CA PRO A 591 2.12 20.14 -15.82
C PRO A 591 2.47 18.84 -15.11
N PHE A 592 3.42 18.86 -14.17
CA PHE A 592 3.80 17.65 -13.44
C PHE A 592 2.67 17.13 -12.52
N VAL A 593 1.91 18.02 -11.88
CA VAL A 593 0.72 17.65 -11.07
C VAL A 593 -0.42 17.24 -11.98
N ASP A 594 -0.68 18.00 -13.04
CA ASP A 594 -1.78 17.76 -13.96
C ASP A 594 -1.64 16.41 -14.68
N ALA A 595 -0.46 16.12 -15.22
CA ALA A 595 -0.14 14.83 -15.84
C ALA A 595 -0.33 13.67 -14.86
N SER A 596 0.14 13.84 -13.62
CA SER A 596 0.01 12.83 -12.57
C SER A 596 -1.46 12.56 -12.21
N MET A 597 -2.28 13.60 -12.00
CA MET A 597 -3.68 13.43 -11.64
C MET A 597 -4.50 12.79 -12.76
N ARG A 598 -4.19 13.10 -14.02
CA ARG A 598 -4.78 12.43 -15.19
C ARG A 598 -4.35 10.96 -15.31
N GLU A 599 -3.08 10.65 -15.05
CA GLU A 599 -2.58 9.26 -14.98
C GLU A 599 -3.36 8.47 -13.94
N LEU A 600 -3.54 9.01 -12.73
CA LEU A 600 -4.28 8.35 -11.66
C LEU A 600 -5.74 8.11 -12.04
N ALA A 601 -6.43 9.12 -12.57
CA ALA A 601 -7.84 8.99 -12.94
C ALA A 601 -8.08 7.96 -14.05
N ALA A 602 -7.15 7.85 -15.00
CA ALA A 602 -7.27 6.95 -16.15
C ALA A 602 -6.79 5.52 -15.87
N THR A 603 -5.82 5.33 -14.95
CA THR A 603 -5.15 4.03 -14.75
C THR A 603 -5.35 3.44 -13.35
N GLY A 604 -5.75 4.26 -12.38
CA GLY A 604 -5.77 3.89 -10.97
C GLY A 604 -4.38 3.71 -10.35
N TRP A 605 -3.30 4.07 -11.04
CA TRP A 605 -1.94 4.00 -10.49
C TRP A 605 -1.19 5.31 -10.70
N MET A 606 -0.26 5.60 -9.81
CA MET A 606 0.59 6.79 -9.87
C MET A 606 1.95 6.47 -9.23
N SER A 607 3.04 7.01 -9.80
CA SER A 607 4.39 6.87 -9.22
C SER A 607 4.48 7.49 -7.82
N ASN A 608 5.34 6.96 -6.93
CA ASN A 608 5.52 7.53 -5.59
C ASN A 608 5.95 9.00 -5.65
N ARG A 609 6.80 9.36 -6.62
CA ARG A 609 7.25 10.75 -6.82
C ARG A 609 6.09 11.68 -7.18
N SER A 610 5.22 11.23 -8.09
CA SER A 610 4.00 11.94 -8.47
C SER A 610 3.05 12.10 -7.29
N ARG A 611 2.83 11.04 -6.48
CA ARG A 611 1.97 11.10 -5.28
C ARG A 611 2.45 12.14 -4.26
N GLN A 612 3.76 12.17 -3.98
CA GLN A 612 4.37 13.16 -3.07
C GLN A 612 4.13 14.60 -3.54
N ASN A 613 4.29 14.85 -4.84
CA ASN A 613 4.10 16.19 -5.41
C ASN A 613 2.63 16.60 -5.42
N ALA A 614 1.72 15.71 -5.85
CA ALA A 614 0.29 15.96 -5.84
C ALA A 614 -0.22 16.26 -4.42
N ALA A 615 0.19 15.48 -3.42
CA ALA A 615 -0.19 15.69 -2.03
C ALA A 615 0.38 16.99 -1.44
N SER A 616 1.67 17.28 -1.70
CA SER A 616 2.29 18.53 -1.26
C SER A 616 1.65 19.75 -1.92
N PHE A 617 1.28 19.66 -3.20
CA PHE A 617 0.63 20.75 -3.92
C PHE A 617 -0.73 21.05 -3.28
N LEU A 618 -1.57 20.04 -3.07
CA LEU A 618 -2.87 20.20 -2.43
C LEU A 618 -2.76 20.82 -1.02
N ALA A 619 -1.93 20.23 -0.16
CA ALA A 619 -1.87 20.61 1.25
C ALA A 619 -1.04 21.89 1.52
N LYS A 620 0.02 22.15 0.74
CA LYS A 620 1.02 23.20 1.04
C LYS A 620 1.09 24.34 0.02
N GLU A 621 0.55 24.16 -1.17
CA GLU A 621 0.37 25.26 -2.13
C GLU A 621 -1.06 25.78 -2.07
N LEU A 622 -2.04 24.87 -2.16
CA LEU A 622 -3.45 25.24 -2.17
C LEU A 622 -4.04 25.40 -0.76
N CYS A 623 -3.31 24.96 0.28
CA CYS A 623 -3.76 25.01 1.67
C CYS A 623 -5.14 24.37 1.87
N LEU A 624 -5.46 23.34 1.08
CA LEU A 624 -6.71 22.58 1.17
C LEU A 624 -6.57 21.44 2.16
N ASP A 625 -7.71 20.98 2.69
CA ASP A 625 -7.75 19.84 3.59
C ASP A 625 -7.22 18.58 2.90
N TRP A 626 -6.10 18.06 3.42
CA TRP A 626 -5.44 16.88 2.88
C TRP A 626 -6.33 15.63 2.84
N ARG A 627 -7.37 15.56 3.69
CA ARG A 627 -8.31 14.44 3.74
C ARG A 627 -9.10 14.31 2.44
N LEU A 628 -9.39 15.41 1.76
CA LEU A 628 -10.03 15.38 0.43
C LEU A 628 -9.18 14.62 -0.59
N GLY A 629 -7.87 14.88 -0.58
CA GLY A 629 -6.90 14.18 -1.43
C GLY A 629 -6.73 12.71 -1.03
N ALA A 630 -6.70 12.43 0.27
CA ALA A 630 -6.60 11.06 0.79
C ALA A 630 -7.79 10.19 0.38
N GLU A 631 -9.01 10.74 0.38
CA GLU A 631 -10.24 10.06 -0.06
C GLU A 631 -10.27 9.83 -1.57
N LEU A 632 -9.87 10.84 -2.35
CA LEU A 632 -9.78 10.67 -3.81
C LEU A 632 -8.76 9.58 -4.18
N PHE A 633 -7.62 9.53 -3.48
CA PHE A 633 -6.62 8.50 -3.67
C PHE A 633 -7.09 7.14 -3.18
N GLU A 634 -7.82 7.07 -2.06
CA GLU A 634 -8.39 5.83 -1.55
C GLU A 634 -9.34 5.18 -2.57
N SER A 635 -10.13 6.03 -3.25
CA SER A 635 -11.05 5.68 -4.31
C SER A 635 -10.33 5.14 -5.55
N LEU A 636 -9.41 5.93 -6.11
CA LEU A 636 -8.81 5.67 -7.42
C LEU A 636 -7.67 4.65 -7.39
N LEU A 637 -6.87 4.61 -6.32
CA LEU A 637 -5.64 3.82 -6.31
C LEU A 637 -5.92 2.31 -6.30
N LEU A 638 -5.41 1.60 -7.30
CA LEU A 638 -5.39 0.14 -7.36
C LEU A 638 -4.69 -0.49 -6.15
N ASP A 639 -3.72 0.22 -5.57
CA ASP A 639 -2.95 -0.20 -4.40
C ASP A 639 -3.36 0.51 -3.10
N SER A 640 -4.58 1.04 -3.06
CA SER A 640 -5.14 1.68 -1.87
C SER A 640 -5.13 0.70 -0.68
N ASP A 641 -4.34 1.06 0.33
CA ASP A 641 -4.24 0.40 1.62
C ASP A 641 -4.30 1.53 2.66
N PRO A 642 -5.23 1.53 3.63
CA PRO A 642 -5.45 2.70 4.47
C PRO A 642 -4.22 3.13 5.26
N GLY A 643 -3.37 2.20 5.70
CA GLY A 643 -2.14 2.56 6.43
C GLY A 643 -1.19 3.39 5.57
N PRO A 644 -0.65 2.83 4.47
CA PRO A 644 0.18 3.56 3.53
C PRO A 644 -0.49 4.79 2.91
N ASN A 645 -1.77 4.75 2.53
CA ASN A 645 -2.44 5.89 1.90
C ASN A 645 -2.57 7.08 2.88
N TRP A 646 -3.32 6.91 3.96
CA TRP A 646 -3.58 7.99 4.92
C TRP A 646 -2.32 8.39 5.70
N GLY A 647 -1.44 7.42 5.98
CA GLY A 647 -0.13 7.67 6.58
C GLY A 647 0.78 8.54 5.71
N ASN A 648 0.89 8.27 4.41
CA ASN A 648 1.67 9.13 3.51
C ASN A 648 1.02 10.50 3.31
N TRP A 649 -0.30 10.58 3.23
CA TRP A 649 -1.00 11.85 3.12
C TRP A 649 -0.78 12.74 4.34
N SER A 650 -0.97 12.21 5.55
CA SER A 650 -0.70 12.95 6.79
C SER A 650 0.77 13.38 6.87
N TYR A 651 1.71 12.51 6.47
CA TYR A 651 3.14 12.84 6.43
C TYR A 651 3.45 13.99 5.46
N ASN A 652 2.98 13.92 4.20
CA ASN A 652 3.26 14.95 3.21
C ASN A 652 2.51 16.26 3.49
N ALA A 653 1.35 16.22 4.13
CA ALA A 653 0.59 17.39 4.54
C ALA A 653 1.20 18.13 5.75
N GLY A 654 2.19 17.53 6.44
CA GLY A 654 2.71 18.07 7.70
C GLY A 654 1.76 17.87 8.89
N ALA A 655 0.73 17.04 8.73
CA ALA A 655 -0.21 16.65 9.78
C ALA A 655 0.29 15.46 10.62
N GLY A 656 1.21 14.67 10.07
CA GLY A 656 1.85 13.53 10.72
C GLY A 656 3.23 13.85 11.29
N ASN A 657 3.96 12.81 11.69
CA ASN A 657 5.30 12.93 12.28
C ASN A 657 6.42 13.09 11.23
N ASP A 658 6.32 14.08 10.31
CA ASP A 658 7.47 14.48 9.49
C ASP A 658 8.31 15.53 10.24
N PRO A 659 9.51 15.17 10.76
CA PRO A 659 10.35 16.14 11.46
C PRO A 659 10.91 17.24 10.56
N ARG A 660 10.79 17.10 9.23
CA ARG A 660 11.40 18.02 8.25
C ARG A 660 10.39 18.98 7.62
N ASN A 661 9.08 18.76 7.81
CA ASN A 661 7.97 19.54 7.23
C ASN A 661 8.22 20.01 5.77
N ARG A 662 8.63 19.08 4.89
CA ARG A 662 9.14 19.46 3.55
C ARG A 662 8.04 19.87 2.59
N LYS A 663 8.29 20.93 1.81
CA LYS A 663 7.44 21.38 0.71
C LYS A 663 8.12 21.02 -0.62
N PHE A 664 7.38 20.41 -1.54
CA PHE A 664 7.90 20.03 -2.85
C PHE A 664 7.66 21.15 -3.86
N LYS A 665 8.75 21.69 -4.40
CA LYS A 665 8.72 22.65 -5.51
C LYS A 665 8.42 21.92 -6.83
N THR A 666 7.16 21.93 -7.24
CA THR A 666 6.62 21.03 -8.26
C THR A 666 7.34 21.14 -9.61
N VAL A 667 7.64 22.36 -10.07
CA VAL A 667 8.37 22.59 -11.33
C VAL A 667 9.77 21.97 -11.27
N THR A 668 10.53 22.28 -10.21
CA THR A 668 11.87 21.72 -9.98
C THR A 668 11.84 20.18 -9.88
N GLN A 669 10.76 19.61 -9.36
CA GLN A 669 10.58 18.16 -9.25
C GLN A 669 10.29 17.53 -10.62
N GLY A 670 9.42 18.14 -11.43
CA GLY A 670 9.16 17.73 -12.80
C GLY A 670 10.43 17.71 -13.64
N GLU A 671 11.19 18.79 -13.65
CA GLU A 671 12.45 18.90 -14.39
C GLU A 671 13.51 17.87 -13.97
N ARG A 672 13.50 17.46 -12.69
CA ARG A 672 14.45 16.50 -12.17
C ARG A 672 14.05 15.06 -12.45
N TYR A 673 12.77 14.72 -12.24
CA TYR A 673 12.29 13.33 -12.21
C TYR A 673 11.49 12.94 -13.46
N ASP A 674 11.25 13.90 -14.35
CA ASP A 674 10.69 13.77 -15.68
C ASP A 674 11.45 14.73 -16.63
N ALA A 675 12.78 14.57 -16.70
CA ALA A 675 13.68 15.49 -17.39
C ALA A 675 13.37 15.67 -18.89
N GLU A 676 12.94 14.60 -19.55
CA GLU A 676 12.48 14.62 -20.96
C GLU A 676 11.02 15.04 -21.10
N ALA A 677 10.36 15.39 -19.98
CA ALA A 677 8.95 15.71 -19.91
C ALA A 677 8.07 14.66 -20.60
N ALA A 678 8.42 13.37 -20.42
CA ALA A 678 7.77 12.23 -21.07
C ALA A 678 6.42 11.92 -20.40
N LEU A 679 6.35 12.03 -19.07
CA LEU A 679 5.07 11.93 -18.35
C LEU A 679 4.15 13.07 -18.79
N ALA A 680 4.66 14.31 -18.82
CA ALA A 680 3.89 15.46 -19.26
C ALA A 680 3.38 15.29 -20.70
N ALA A 681 4.24 14.91 -21.64
CA ALA A 681 3.82 14.71 -23.03
C ALA A 681 2.78 13.60 -23.21
N ALA A 682 2.90 12.52 -22.43
CA ALA A 682 2.00 11.37 -22.55
C ALA A 682 0.59 11.62 -21.99
N TRP A 683 0.49 12.47 -20.95
CA TRP A 683 -0.78 12.74 -20.24
C TRP A 683 -1.36 14.13 -20.49
N LEU A 684 -0.58 15.04 -21.08
CA LEU A 684 -0.97 16.38 -21.50
C LEU A 684 -0.67 16.53 -23.00
N PRO A 685 -1.43 15.85 -23.89
CA PRO A 685 -1.20 15.93 -25.33
C PRO A 685 -1.23 17.37 -25.85
N GLU A 686 -1.99 18.26 -25.21
CA GLU A 686 -2.03 19.70 -25.48
C GLU A 686 -0.67 20.42 -25.27
N LEU A 687 0.25 19.84 -24.51
CA LEU A 687 1.62 20.35 -24.29
C LEU A 687 2.69 19.56 -25.03
N SER A 688 2.33 18.45 -25.69
CA SER A 688 3.30 17.53 -26.30
C SER A 688 4.15 18.17 -27.41
N ALA A 689 3.58 19.14 -28.13
CA ALA A 689 4.25 19.90 -29.20
C ALA A 689 5.28 20.92 -28.67
N LEU A 690 5.25 21.28 -27.39
CA LEU A 690 6.28 22.13 -26.80
C LEU A 690 7.60 21.37 -26.69
N PRO A 691 8.75 22.07 -26.81
CA PRO A 691 10.05 21.52 -26.46
C PRO A 691 10.05 20.98 -25.01
N PRO A 692 10.71 19.85 -24.71
CA PRO A 692 10.75 19.27 -23.36
C PRO A 692 11.07 20.26 -22.24
N ALA A 693 12.02 21.17 -22.48
CA ALA A 693 12.43 22.21 -21.53
C ALA A 693 11.29 23.18 -21.12
N LEU A 694 10.28 23.36 -21.98
CA LEU A 694 9.14 24.25 -21.73
C LEU A 694 7.90 23.51 -21.24
N ARG A 695 7.85 22.17 -21.35
CA ARG A 695 6.65 21.40 -20.96
C ARG A 695 6.35 21.47 -19.47
N HIS A 696 7.34 21.70 -18.61
CA HIS A 696 7.11 21.95 -17.17
C HIS A 696 6.84 23.42 -16.82
N ARG A 697 7.00 24.33 -17.79
CA ARG A 697 6.83 25.79 -17.65
C ARG A 697 6.19 26.41 -18.90
N PRO A 698 4.98 25.97 -19.29
CA PRO A 698 4.35 26.43 -20.53
C PRO A 698 4.11 27.96 -20.55
N TRP A 699 4.05 28.61 -19.39
CA TRP A 699 3.94 30.08 -19.26
C TRP A 699 5.21 30.86 -19.60
N GLU A 700 6.36 30.18 -19.76
CA GLU A 700 7.60 30.81 -20.22
C GLU A 700 7.79 30.72 -21.75
N ALA A 701 6.86 30.08 -22.47
CA ALA A 701 6.93 29.99 -23.93
C ALA A 701 6.79 31.37 -24.58
N THR A 702 7.64 31.68 -25.57
CA THR A 702 7.48 32.90 -26.36
C THR A 702 6.19 32.85 -27.20
N PRO A 703 5.65 33.99 -27.66
CA PRO A 703 4.47 33.99 -28.53
C PRO A 703 4.61 33.08 -29.76
N GLU A 704 5.81 33.01 -30.35
CA GLU A 704 6.10 32.15 -31.50
C GLU A 704 6.08 30.66 -31.13
N GLN A 705 6.69 30.30 -30.00
CA GLN A 705 6.69 28.92 -29.49
C GLN A 705 5.28 28.46 -29.10
N ALA A 706 4.52 29.33 -28.44
CA ALA A 706 3.15 29.06 -28.05
C ALA A 706 2.26 28.89 -29.29
N ALA A 707 2.37 29.78 -30.28
CA ALA A 707 1.65 29.66 -31.55
C ALA A 707 2.00 28.37 -32.31
N ALA A 708 3.29 28.02 -32.41
CA ALA A 708 3.73 26.80 -33.07
C ALA A 708 3.22 25.52 -32.39
N ALA A 709 3.08 25.54 -31.06
CA ALA A 709 2.54 24.42 -30.28
C ALA A 709 1.01 24.44 -30.14
N GLY A 710 0.31 25.46 -30.67
CA GLY A 710 -1.13 25.64 -30.44
C GLY A 710 -1.51 25.93 -28.98
N LEU A 711 -0.57 26.47 -28.19
CA LEU A 711 -0.76 26.79 -26.79
C LEU A 711 -1.41 28.18 -26.64
N VAL A 712 -2.56 28.23 -25.98
CA VAL A 712 -3.21 29.44 -25.50
C VAL A 712 -3.55 29.22 -24.03
N LEU A 713 -2.81 29.86 -23.14
CA LEU A 713 -3.03 29.71 -21.69
C LEU A 713 -4.40 30.24 -21.29
N GLY A 714 -5.09 29.47 -20.46
CA GLY A 714 -6.49 29.71 -20.08
C GLY A 714 -7.52 29.15 -21.07
N VAL A 715 -7.09 28.68 -22.24
CA VAL A 715 -7.97 28.11 -23.27
C VAL A 715 -7.59 26.66 -23.59
N THR A 716 -6.41 26.42 -24.18
CA THR A 716 -5.97 25.06 -24.53
C THR A 716 -5.28 24.33 -23.37
N TYR A 717 -4.61 25.08 -22.49
CA TYR A 717 -4.10 24.58 -21.21
C TYR A 717 -4.32 25.63 -20.11
N PRO A 718 -4.65 25.26 -18.85
CA PRO A 718 -4.96 26.24 -17.81
C PRO A 718 -3.78 27.16 -17.48
N ALA A 719 -4.09 28.42 -17.16
CA ALA A 719 -3.11 29.29 -16.52
C ALA A 719 -2.80 28.78 -15.09
N PRO A 720 -1.56 28.97 -14.59
CA PRO A 720 -1.18 28.57 -13.23
C PRO A 720 -2.13 29.13 -12.18
N MET A 721 -2.68 28.26 -11.33
CA MET A 721 -3.62 28.66 -10.27
C MET A 721 -2.97 29.39 -9.08
N VAL A 722 -1.63 29.33 -8.99
CA VAL A 722 -0.80 30.05 -8.03
C VAL A 722 0.45 30.55 -8.75
N ASP A 723 1.13 31.55 -8.17
CA ASP A 723 2.38 32.10 -8.75
C ASP A 723 3.45 30.98 -8.90
N PRO A 724 3.92 30.70 -10.13
CA PRO A 724 4.91 29.66 -10.38
C PRO A 724 6.32 30.03 -9.89
N SER A 725 6.63 31.30 -9.59
CA SER A 725 7.97 31.76 -9.25
C SER A 725 8.60 30.99 -8.08
N GLY A 726 7.80 30.70 -7.05
CA GLY A 726 8.21 29.94 -5.87
C GLY A 726 8.50 28.45 -6.13
N GLN A 727 8.03 27.91 -7.27
CA GLN A 727 8.19 26.50 -7.67
C GLN A 727 9.50 26.21 -8.40
N ILE A 728 10.22 27.27 -8.79
CA ILE A 728 11.50 27.18 -9.48
C ILE A 728 12.62 27.25 -8.44
N GLY A 729 13.65 26.41 -8.59
CA GLY A 729 14.85 26.47 -7.75
C GLY A 729 15.68 27.71 -8.09
N GLU A 730 16.36 28.31 -7.11
CA GLU A 730 17.43 29.27 -7.45
C GLU A 730 18.42 28.54 -8.37
N GLY A 731 18.61 29.04 -9.59
CA GLY A 731 19.64 28.56 -10.49
C GLY A 731 21.02 28.60 -9.81
N PRO A 732 22.04 27.92 -10.34
CA PRO A 732 23.39 28.09 -9.82
C PRO A 732 23.72 29.60 -9.80
N LYS A 733 23.98 30.15 -8.61
CA LYS A 733 24.44 31.54 -8.48
C LYS A 733 25.63 31.73 -9.44
N PRO A 734 25.62 32.76 -10.31
CA PRO A 734 26.76 33.03 -11.17
C PRO A 734 28.00 33.10 -10.28
N GLN A 735 29.02 32.30 -10.59
CA GLN A 735 30.28 32.44 -9.89
C GLN A 735 30.75 33.87 -10.12
N PRO A 736 31.18 34.60 -9.06
CA PRO A 736 31.80 35.90 -9.27
C PRO A 736 32.98 35.67 -10.22
N GLY A 737 32.92 36.32 -11.38
CA GLY A 737 33.97 36.23 -12.39
C GLY A 737 35.31 36.52 -11.73
N ARG A 738 36.28 35.64 -11.92
CA ARG A 738 37.67 35.96 -11.63
C ARG A 738 38.10 37.01 -12.65
N GLY A 739 38.08 38.27 -12.24
CA GLY A 739 38.90 39.32 -12.83
C GLY A 739 40.36 39.13 -12.47
#